data_AF-A0A7U2MWY8-F1
#
_entry.id   AF-A0A7U2MWY8-F1
#
_cell.length_a   1.000
_cell.length_b   1.000
_cell.length_c   1.000
_cell.angle_alpha   90.00
_cell.angle_beta   90.00
_cell.angle_gamma   90.00
#
_symmetry.space_group_name_H-M   'P 1'
#
loop_
_entity.id
_entity.type
_entity.pdbx_description
1 polymer ?
#
loop_
_entity_poly.entity_id
_entity_poly.type
_entity_poly.pdbx_seq_one_letter_code
_entity_poly.pdbx_strand_id
1 'polypeptide(L)'
;MSSPTLTSDQLPVEALLESFIPGYKFFTHLCAYYFRIDISSYLLVFAAGVALWTYSVKTFWAWSQRFLRERAALREIKSQSNLYNYAIRWIAHNDWFTGARKAVAETKMNFPWDDESDDDDIYEADRTSFDIDPSTPWPKIRFHQMRPIRNTPVPSCFHFFIYKGCWMFLYRQPTGSSDSFAAASMETLKLYAAPWNNPVLDTLLMDMQQAALDQDACRVNIRRGLKLGYGFGWAHIASKKSRALSTVILSREKKKSIVEDIHAFLHPVTRRYYEERGIPYRRGYLLHGLPGTGKSTLCFVLAGLLGLDIYMVSLCAKDLDDDSLTLLFQDLPKRCIVVFEDVDQAGLPKRKIGNSMRKTGEDAEHSRQDSAIEANNDKRPSNGITLSGFLNNIDGLTANDGRILIMTTNAIEDLDDALLRPGRIDLKIEFGYADSLALEQWFLLIFMKPAEGPVMGNRDSCGRIRPCSLPAHPDWTSDYIAHLSTLFAENLPPGRFTAAEVQDFLLKYRSRPVEAVNNAPQWADKPQAPFDVDFATPLSTFRIADRPDLYAIQGRVCSIRVSAVLLSCPRTEDGRTGETIEPRVLLLQRPSNGSKEGYYDPGPGGCVKIGDATLQEALKREVMESTGLHFSKIAHSLSVKQWSQSTHSEQREWIEFQYIVNVPESRDDIFPADRGRASGRTSLTECVAKEREDIEWATEAEIRADKYKLHGDHKNILLEAFEKERRATK
;
A
#
# COMPACT_ATOMS: atom_id res chain seq x y z
N MET A 1 -51.09 73.70 62.61
CA MET A 1 -51.30 74.66 61.51
C MET A 1 -49.94 75.22 61.15
N SER A 2 -49.32 75.07 59.98
CA SER A 2 -49.62 74.37 58.74
C SER A 2 -48.27 74.24 58.03
N SER A 3 -47.93 73.05 57.54
CA SER A 3 -46.75 72.73 56.72
C SER A 3 -46.71 73.52 55.41
N PRO A 4 -45.53 73.95 54.90
CA PRO A 4 -45.37 74.26 53.51
C PRO A 4 -45.01 72.98 52.75
N THR A 5 -45.78 72.73 51.72
CA THR A 5 -45.71 71.66 50.72
C THR A 5 -44.39 71.67 49.95
N LEU A 6 -43.68 70.54 50.00
CA LEU A 6 -42.64 70.15 49.04
C LEU A 6 -43.30 69.92 47.68
N THR A 7 -42.96 70.73 46.69
CA THR A 7 -43.27 70.43 45.28
C THR A 7 -42.30 69.38 44.78
N SER A 8 -42.84 68.19 44.49
CA SER A 8 -42.18 67.14 43.74
C SER A 8 -42.05 67.57 42.27
N ASP A 9 -40.87 67.98 41.85
CA ASP A 9 -40.39 67.88 40.45
C ASP A 9 -38.97 68.44 40.38
N GLN A 10 -37.99 67.57 40.58
CA GLN A 10 -36.60 67.63 40.10
C GLN A 10 -35.77 66.62 40.92
N LEU A 11 -35.82 65.35 40.53
CA LEU A 11 -34.74 64.42 40.86
C LEU A 11 -33.46 64.99 40.22
N PRO A 12 -32.40 65.32 40.98
CA PRO A 12 -31.29 66.08 40.42
C PRO A 12 -30.44 65.11 39.60
N VAL A 13 -30.37 65.36 38.30
CA VAL A 13 -29.46 64.69 37.35
C VAL A 13 -28.02 64.63 37.91
N GLU A 14 -27.65 65.60 38.73
CA GLU A 14 -26.38 65.70 39.45
C GLU A 14 -26.13 64.60 40.49
N ALA A 15 -27.17 64.06 41.15
CA ALA A 15 -27.00 62.95 42.09
C ALA A 15 -26.78 61.61 41.35
N LEU A 16 -27.34 61.46 40.15
CA LEU A 16 -27.06 60.35 39.25
C LEU A 16 -25.64 60.45 38.67
N LEU A 17 -25.18 61.64 38.28
CA LEU A 17 -23.83 61.81 37.74
C LEU A 17 -22.72 61.59 38.79
N GLU A 18 -22.97 61.92 40.06
CA GLU A 18 -22.06 61.63 41.18
C GLU A 18 -21.92 60.12 41.45
N SER A 19 -22.97 59.33 41.19
CA SER A 19 -22.89 57.87 41.36
C SER A 19 -22.14 57.17 40.22
N PHE A 20 -22.15 57.74 39.01
CA PHE A 20 -21.39 57.24 37.86
C PHE A 20 -19.94 57.72 37.85
N ILE A 21 -19.65 58.93 38.34
CA ILE A 21 -18.30 59.51 38.40
C ILE A 21 -18.07 60.07 39.82
N PRO A 22 -17.44 59.31 40.72
CA PRO A 22 -17.18 59.76 42.09
C PRO A 22 -16.31 61.02 42.11
N GLY A 23 -16.76 62.08 42.79
CA GLY A 23 -16.05 63.36 42.86
C GLY A 23 -16.47 64.40 41.80
N TYR A 24 -17.49 64.09 40.99
CA TYR A 24 -18.04 64.99 39.96
C TYR A 24 -18.47 66.34 40.54
N LYS A 25 -19.18 66.35 41.67
CA LYS A 25 -19.63 67.56 42.37
C LYS A 25 -18.49 68.46 42.81
N PHE A 26 -17.38 67.88 43.27
CA PHE A 26 -16.21 68.68 43.66
C PHE A 26 -15.58 69.36 42.44
N PHE A 27 -15.49 68.64 41.32
CA PHE A 27 -14.88 69.15 40.09
C PHE A 27 -15.76 70.19 39.39
N THR A 28 -17.08 69.98 39.33
CA THR A 28 -18.02 70.98 38.77
C THR A 28 -18.05 72.26 39.59
N HIS A 29 -18.02 72.17 40.92
CA HIS A 29 -17.91 73.35 41.79
C HIS A 29 -16.58 74.08 41.63
N LEU A 30 -15.45 73.36 41.52
CA LEU A 30 -14.14 73.96 41.31
C LEU A 30 -14.08 74.73 39.97
N CYS A 31 -14.59 74.13 38.90
CA CYS A 31 -14.61 74.75 37.58
C CYS A 31 -15.61 75.90 37.47
N ALA A 32 -16.78 75.79 38.10
CA ALA A 32 -17.75 76.89 38.18
C ALA A 32 -17.18 78.08 38.97
N TYR A 33 -16.39 77.81 40.04
CA TYR A 33 -15.76 78.85 40.85
C TYR A 33 -14.61 79.57 40.13
N TYR A 34 -13.71 78.82 39.48
CA TYR A 34 -12.53 79.42 38.82
C TYR A 34 -12.80 79.94 37.41
N PHE A 35 -13.62 79.25 36.62
CA PHE A 35 -13.81 79.55 35.19
C PHE A 35 -15.20 80.11 34.86
N ARG A 36 -16.14 80.16 35.83
CA ARG A 36 -17.54 80.59 35.63
C ARG A 36 -18.26 79.86 34.48
N ILE A 37 -17.89 78.61 34.20
CA ILE A 37 -18.51 77.76 33.17
C ILE A 37 -19.28 76.63 33.86
N ASP A 38 -20.55 76.46 33.49
CA ASP A 38 -21.39 75.37 33.99
C ASP A 38 -21.19 74.08 33.16
N ILE A 39 -20.26 73.24 33.63
CA ILE A 39 -19.81 72.00 32.97
C ILE A 39 -20.96 70.99 32.78
N SER A 40 -21.98 71.02 33.62
CA SER A 40 -23.14 70.11 33.58
C SER A 40 -23.82 70.09 32.20
N SER A 41 -24.05 71.28 31.65
CA SER A 41 -24.69 71.46 30.34
C SER A 41 -23.81 70.95 29.19
N TYR A 42 -22.49 71.16 29.26
CA TYR A 42 -21.53 70.73 28.25
C TYR A 42 -21.27 69.21 28.29
N LEU A 43 -21.35 68.58 29.46
CA LEU A 43 -21.17 67.13 29.62
C LEU A 43 -22.29 66.37 28.92
N LEU A 44 -23.55 66.83 29.03
CA LEU A 44 -24.68 66.22 28.33
C LEU A 44 -24.56 66.36 26.81
N VAL A 45 -24.12 67.53 26.33
CA VAL A 45 -23.86 67.76 24.89
C VAL A 45 -22.69 66.91 24.40
N PHE A 46 -21.64 66.76 25.20
CA PHE A 46 -20.50 65.89 24.89
C PHE A 46 -20.91 64.42 24.86
N ALA A 47 -21.68 63.95 25.85
CA ALA A 47 -22.20 62.58 25.89
C ALA A 47 -23.14 62.29 24.71
N ALA A 48 -24.02 63.23 24.36
CA ALA A 48 -24.86 63.14 23.17
C ALA A 48 -24.02 63.16 21.89
N GLY A 49 -22.95 63.96 21.82
CA GLY A 49 -22.01 63.99 20.72
C GLY A 49 -21.22 62.69 20.56
N VAL A 50 -20.77 62.08 21.66
CA VAL A 50 -20.10 60.76 21.65
C VAL A 50 -21.08 59.64 21.28
N ALA A 51 -22.32 59.69 21.78
CA ALA A 51 -23.37 58.75 21.39
C ALA A 51 -23.70 58.85 19.89
N LEU A 52 -23.84 60.08 19.39
CA LEU A 52 -24.05 60.35 17.97
C LEU A 52 -22.84 59.89 17.15
N TRP A 53 -21.61 60.22 17.56
CA TRP A 53 -20.39 59.79 16.89
C TRP A 53 -20.28 58.27 16.82
N THR A 54 -20.48 57.58 17.95
CA THR A 54 -20.39 56.11 17.98
C THR A 54 -21.48 55.44 17.15
N TYR A 55 -22.69 56.00 17.10
CA TYR A 55 -23.76 55.55 16.23
C TYR A 55 -23.47 55.84 14.75
N SER A 56 -23.07 57.07 14.42
CA SER A 56 -22.75 57.54 13.07
C SER A 56 -21.55 56.78 12.49
N VAL A 57 -20.51 56.52 13.26
CA VAL A 57 -19.35 55.73 12.81
C VAL A 57 -19.76 54.29 12.53
N LYS A 58 -20.56 53.66 13.41
CA LYS A 58 -21.06 52.29 13.17
C LYS A 58 -21.96 52.20 11.94
N THR A 59 -22.89 53.13 11.79
CA THR A 59 -23.81 53.18 10.65
C THR A 59 -23.10 53.53 9.35
N PHE A 60 -22.20 54.51 9.36
CA PHE A 60 -21.34 54.84 8.22
C PHE A 60 -20.47 53.67 7.82
N TRP A 61 -19.86 52.96 8.79
CA TRP A 61 -19.06 51.77 8.51
C TRP A 61 -19.91 50.67 7.87
N ALA A 62 -21.08 50.36 8.43
CA ALA A 62 -22.01 49.38 7.84
C ALA A 62 -22.48 49.78 6.44
N TRP A 63 -22.78 51.06 6.23
CA TRP A 63 -23.16 51.60 4.93
C TRP A 63 -22.00 51.52 3.93
N SER A 64 -20.78 51.89 4.33
CA SER A 64 -19.59 51.82 3.48
C SER A 64 -19.29 50.38 3.05
N GLN A 65 -19.42 49.41 3.96
CA GLN A 65 -19.26 47.99 3.65
C GLN A 65 -20.34 47.50 2.68
N ARG A 66 -21.58 47.99 2.81
CA ARG A 66 -22.67 47.67 1.88
C ARG A 66 -22.41 48.28 0.49
N PHE A 67 -22.05 49.55 0.43
CA PHE A 67 -21.72 50.26 -0.80
C PHE A 67 -20.55 49.60 -1.54
N LEU A 68 -19.47 49.27 -0.81
CA LEU A 68 -18.33 48.55 -1.37
C LEU A 68 -18.75 47.17 -1.90
N ARG A 69 -19.60 46.43 -1.22
CA ARG A 69 -20.07 45.10 -1.67
C ARG A 69 -20.95 45.18 -2.92
N GLU A 70 -21.81 46.19 -3.02
CA GLU A 70 -22.70 46.37 -4.17
C GLU A 70 -21.96 46.89 -5.41
N ARG A 71 -20.84 47.60 -5.24
CA ARG A 71 -20.09 48.21 -6.35
C ARG A 71 -18.79 47.48 -6.69
N ALA A 72 -18.20 46.71 -5.78
CA ALA A 72 -16.96 45.99 -6.03
C ALA A 72 -17.15 44.83 -7.01
N ALA A 73 -16.10 44.56 -7.78
CA ALA A 73 -16.01 43.32 -8.52
C ALA A 73 -15.78 42.18 -7.54
N LEU A 74 -16.48 41.05 -7.72
CA LEU A 74 -16.44 39.89 -6.84
C LEU A 74 -16.02 38.64 -7.63
N ARG A 75 -15.14 37.83 -7.03
CA ARG A 75 -14.90 36.43 -7.41
C ARG A 75 -15.17 35.55 -6.19
N GLU A 76 -15.95 34.49 -6.40
CA GLU A 76 -16.27 33.52 -5.36
C GLU A 76 -15.55 32.19 -5.65
N ILE A 77 -14.81 31.68 -4.67
CA ILE A 77 -14.12 30.39 -4.73
C ILE A 77 -14.77 29.48 -3.69
N LYS A 78 -15.37 28.39 -4.15
CA LYS A 78 -16.01 27.38 -3.28
C LYS A 78 -14.97 26.43 -2.70
N SER A 79 -15.16 25.96 -1.46
CA SER A 79 -14.26 25.01 -0.79
C SER A 79 -14.07 23.68 -1.52
N GLN A 80 -15.02 23.29 -2.36
CA GLN A 80 -14.94 22.07 -3.19
C GLN A 80 -13.90 22.18 -4.32
N SER A 81 -13.46 23.39 -4.66
CA SER A 81 -12.46 23.61 -5.70
C SER A 81 -11.05 23.51 -5.14
N ASN A 82 -10.13 22.87 -5.88
CA ASN A 82 -8.69 22.88 -5.55
C ASN A 82 -8.16 24.32 -5.41
N LEU A 83 -8.73 25.27 -6.18
CA LEU A 83 -8.37 26.68 -6.14
C LEU A 83 -8.58 27.33 -4.76
N TYR A 84 -9.55 26.86 -3.96
CA TYR A 84 -9.75 27.35 -2.59
C TYR A 84 -8.49 27.15 -1.76
N ASN A 85 -7.89 25.98 -1.91
CA ASN A 85 -6.73 25.58 -1.14
C ASN A 85 -5.47 26.33 -1.59
N TYR A 86 -5.30 26.48 -2.90
CA TYR A 86 -4.24 27.33 -3.44
C TYR A 86 -4.36 28.77 -2.95
N ALA A 87 -5.57 29.33 -2.95
CA ALA A 87 -5.83 30.69 -2.48
C ALA A 87 -5.52 30.84 -0.98
N ILE A 88 -6.00 29.95 -0.12
CA ILE A 88 -5.75 29.98 1.33
C ILE A 88 -4.25 29.84 1.62
N ARG A 89 -3.57 28.92 0.93
CA ARG A 89 -2.12 28.71 1.06
C ARG A 89 -1.33 29.95 0.64
N TRP A 90 -1.67 30.54 -0.50
CA TRP A 90 -1.05 31.75 -1.00
C TRP A 90 -1.26 32.94 -0.05
N ILE A 91 -2.46 33.08 0.51
CA ILE A 91 -2.76 34.11 1.52
C ILE A 91 -1.91 33.92 2.78
N ALA A 92 -1.77 32.69 3.27
CA ALA A 92 -1.01 32.38 4.49
C ALA A 92 0.49 32.67 4.36
N HIS A 93 1.07 32.49 3.16
CA HIS A 93 2.50 32.73 2.90
C HIS A 93 2.83 34.19 2.57
N ASN A 94 1.82 35.03 2.32
CA ASN A 94 2.07 36.42 1.97
C ASN A 94 2.37 37.28 3.19
N ASP A 95 3.43 38.09 3.10
CA ASP A 95 3.89 39.00 4.15
C ASP A 95 2.79 39.92 4.68
N TRP A 96 1.89 40.42 3.81
CA TRP A 96 0.82 41.33 4.23
C TRP A 96 -0.18 40.70 5.19
N PHE A 97 -0.34 39.37 5.17
CA PHE A 97 -1.27 38.65 6.05
C PHE A 97 -0.60 38.21 7.36
N THR A 98 0.73 38.04 7.37
CA THR A 98 1.47 37.67 8.59
C THR A 98 1.30 38.69 9.73
N GLY A 99 1.09 39.97 9.39
CA GLY A 99 0.80 41.06 10.33
C GLY A 99 -0.70 41.34 10.57
N ALA A 100 -1.61 40.47 10.13
CA ALA A 100 -3.05 40.70 10.27
C ALA A 100 -3.47 40.70 11.75
N ARG A 101 -4.34 41.65 12.12
CA ARG A 101 -4.86 41.79 13.51
C ARG A 101 -5.73 40.62 13.97
N LYS A 102 -6.28 39.84 13.02
CA LYS A 102 -7.18 38.72 13.28
C LYS A 102 -6.79 37.57 12.35
N ALA A 103 -6.38 36.45 12.92
CA ALA A 103 -6.09 35.23 12.19
C ALA A 103 -6.64 34.02 12.96
N VAL A 104 -6.93 32.94 12.23
CA VAL A 104 -7.13 31.61 12.83
C VAL A 104 -5.78 30.91 12.79
N ALA A 105 -5.31 30.47 13.95
CA ALA A 105 -4.10 29.67 14.06
C ALA A 105 -4.49 28.19 13.91
N GLU A 106 -3.99 27.53 12.87
CA GLU A 106 -4.24 26.11 12.61
C GLU A 106 -2.90 25.35 12.59
N THR A 107 -2.83 24.24 13.33
CA THR A 107 -1.65 23.35 13.42
C THR A 107 -1.82 22.06 12.61
N LYS A 108 -3.07 21.73 12.26
CA LYS A 108 -3.42 20.54 11.50
C LYS A 108 -4.65 20.85 10.68
N MET A 109 -4.54 20.63 9.38
CA MET A 109 -5.55 20.98 8.41
C MET A 109 -5.95 19.69 7.69
N ASN A 110 -7.25 19.37 7.70
CA ASN A 110 -7.92 18.37 6.85
C ASN A 110 -7.83 18.74 5.35
N PHE A 111 -6.72 19.31 4.92
CA PHE A 111 -6.54 19.87 3.60
C PHE A 111 -5.73 18.86 2.75
N PRO A 112 -6.27 18.43 1.59
CA PRO A 112 -5.67 17.48 0.66
C PRO A 112 -4.24 17.74 0.13
N TRP A 113 -3.38 18.50 0.79
CA TRP A 113 -2.07 18.92 0.25
C TRP A 113 -1.03 19.23 1.32
N ASP A 114 -1.30 18.96 2.60
CA ASP A 114 -0.43 19.32 3.73
C ASP A 114 0.23 18.12 4.46
N ASP A 115 0.24 16.94 3.86
CA ASP A 115 0.68 15.75 4.60
C ASP A 115 2.20 15.50 4.63
N GLU A 116 3.05 16.24 3.90
CA GLU A 116 4.52 15.97 3.95
C GLU A 116 5.44 17.18 3.63
N SER A 117 4.95 18.38 3.30
CA SER A 117 5.84 19.51 2.92
C SER A 117 6.55 20.15 4.12
N ASP A 118 5.84 20.32 5.24
CA ASP A 118 6.43 20.83 6.49
C ASP A 118 7.38 19.81 7.13
N ASP A 119 7.13 18.50 6.91
CA ASP A 119 7.99 17.45 7.45
C ASP A 119 9.38 17.48 6.80
N ASP A 120 9.49 17.74 5.48
CA ASP A 120 10.78 17.84 4.77
C ASP A 120 11.70 18.94 5.38
N ASP A 121 11.14 20.12 5.68
CA ASP A 121 11.87 21.23 6.31
C ASP A 121 12.24 20.92 7.78
N ILE A 122 11.36 20.22 8.51
CA ILE A 122 11.64 19.72 9.86
C ILE A 122 12.78 18.71 9.84
N TYR A 123 12.82 17.79 8.86
CA TYR A 123 13.90 16.80 8.74
C TYR A 123 15.27 17.44 8.45
N GLU A 124 15.34 18.48 7.63
CA GLU A 124 16.59 19.21 7.40
C GLU A 124 17.05 19.96 8.67
N ALA A 125 16.14 20.58 9.41
CA ALA A 125 16.46 21.19 10.71
C ALA A 125 16.94 20.14 11.73
N ASP A 126 16.26 18.99 11.83
CA ASP A 126 16.65 17.87 12.68
C ASP A 126 18.03 17.34 12.29
N ARG A 127 18.30 17.19 10.98
CA ARG A 127 19.61 16.78 10.47
C ARG A 127 20.72 17.72 10.95
N THR A 128 20.54 19.03 10.81
CA THR A 128 21.54 20.00 11.30
C THR A 128 21.75 19.89 12.81
N SER A 129 20.69 19.60 13.58
CA SER A 129 20.81 19.41 15.03
C SER A 129 21.56 18.13 15.41
N PHE A 130 21.35 17.03 14.68
CA PHE A 130 22.06 15.76 14.86
C PHE A 130 23.52 15.83 14.42
N ASP A 131 23.82 16.60 13.37
CA ASP A 131 25.20 16.84 12.93
C ASP A 131 26.00 17.60 14.01
N ILE A 132 25.33 18.42 14.85
CA ILE A 132 25.95 19.16 15.96
C ILE A 132 26.08 18.30 17.22
N ASP A 133 25.06 17.54 17.60
CA ASP A 133 25.09 16.62 18.76
C ASP A 133 24.37 15.28 18.45
N PRO A 134 25.13 14.21 18.14
CA PRO A 134 24.59 12.88 17.85
C PRO A 134 23.91 12.21 19.06
N SER A 135 24.13 12.73 20.27
CA SER A 135 23.55 12.21 21.51
C SER A 135 22.19 12.81 21.85
N THR A 136 21.70 13.75 21.02
CA THR A 136 20.40 14.39 21.20
C THR A 136 19.29 13.34 21.31
N PRO A 137 18.64 13.19 22.47
CA PRO A 137 17.61 12.18 22.66
C PRO A 137 16.40 12.47 21.76
N TRP A 138 15.85 11.46 21.08
CA TRP A 138 14.58 11.56 20.33
C TRP A 138 13.44 12.30 21.06
N PRO A 139 13.31 12.25 22.40
CA PRO A 139 12.35 13.08 23.13
C PRO A 139 12.55 14.61 23.00
N LYS A 140 13.77 15.11 22.78
CA LYS A 140 14.04 16.55 22.52
C LYS A 140 13.59 16.97 21.10
N ILE A 141 13.54 16.02 20.18
CA ILE A 141 13.11 16.22 18.79
C ILE A 141 11.59 16.36 18.72
N ARG A 142 10.83 15.72 19.62
CA ARG A 142 9.38 15.97 19.74
C ARG A 142 9.03 17.45 19.95
N PHE A 143 9.93 18.24 20.56
CA PHE A 143 9.73 19.69 20.71
C PHE A 143 10.07 20.48 19.44
N HIS A 144 10.88 19.93 18.53
CA HIS A 144 11.17 20.49 17.20
C HIS A 144 10.10 20.06 16.17
N GLN A 145 9.38 18.97 16.41
CA GLN A 145 8.19 18.54 15.66
C GLN A 145 6.93 19.38 15.92
N MET A 146 7.07 20.58 16.49
CA MET A 146 5.96 21.54 16.50
C MET A 146 5.66 21.92 15.06
N ARG A 147 4.55 21.38 14.53
CA ARG A 147 4.06 21.74 13.20
C ARG A 147 3.96 23.26 13.09
N PRO A 148 4.39 23.85 11.97
CA PRO A 148 4.32 25.29 11.81
C PRO A 148 2.87 25.74 11.97
N ILE A 149 2.65 26.67 12.90
CA ILE A 149 1.33 27.28 13.09
C ILE A 149 1.10 28.17 11.88
N ARG A 150 0.12 27.82 11.05
CA ARG A 150 -0.26 28.63 9.90
C ARG A 150 -1.44 29.51 10.29
N ASN A 151 -1.31 30.78 9.97
CA ASN A 151 -2.36 31.77 10.18
C ASN A 151 -3.23 31.81 8.92
N THR A 152 -4.52 31.53 9.06
CA THR A 152 -5.52 31.66 7.98
C THR A 152 -6.51 32.79 8.29
N PRO A 153 -7.17 33.34 7.25
CA PRO A 153 -8.18 34.39 7.43
C PRO A 153 -9.37 33.91 8.28
N VAL A 154 -9.72 34.73 9.28
CA VAL A 154 -10.88 34.51 10.16
C VAL A 154 -12.19 34.49 9.36
N PRO A 155 -13.04 33.45 9.55
CA PRO A 155 -14.38 33.39 8.96
C PRO A 155 -15.26 34.58 9.36
N SER A 156 -16.18 34.95 8.48
CA SER A 156 -17.16 36.03 8.68
C SER A 156 -16.53 37.40 8.98
N CYS A 157 -15.27 37.60 8.63
CA CYS A 157 -14.53 38.85 8.80
C CYS A 157 -13.97 39.35 7.47
N PHE A 158 -13.93 40.68 7.29
CA PHE A 158 -13.28 41.31 6.15
C PHE A 158 -11.79 41.54 6.44
N HIS A 159 -10.94 41.05 5.57
CA HIS A 159 -9.49 41.32 5.60
C HIS A 159 -9.13 42.21 4.42
N PHE A 160 -8.46 43.33 4.68
CA PHE A 160 -8.10 44.31 3.66
C PHE A 160 -6.61 44.18 3.31
N PHE A 161 -6.28 44.27 2.03
CA PHE A 161 -4.90 44.24 1.56
C PHE A 161 -4.72 45.01 0.26
N ILE A 162 -3.46 45.31 -0.06
CA ILE A 162 -3.08 45.97 -1.31
C ILE A 162 -2.35 44.96 -2.17
N TYR A 163 -2.81 44.77 -3.41
CA TYR A 163 -2.18 43.89 -4.38
C TYR A 163 -2.03 44.62 -5.71
N LYS A 164 -0.80 44.66 -6.24
CA LYS A 164 -0.41 45.44 -7.45
C LYS A 164 -0.97 46.87 -7.42
N GLY A 165 -0.87 47.55 -6.27
CA GLY A 165 -1.33 48.93 -6.07
C GLY A 165 -2.85 49.10 -5.91
N CYS A 166 -3.61 48.02 -5.87
CA CYS A 166 -5.08 48.05 -5.78
C CYS A 166 -5.57 47.58 -4.41
N TRP A 167 -6.54 48.31 -3.85
CA TRP A 167 -7.23 47.91 -2.64
C TRP A 167 -8.14 46.71 -2.91
N MET A 168 -7.92 45.66 -2.13
CA MET A 168 -8.68 44.43 -2.17
C MET A 168 -9.17 44.06 -0.78
N PHE A 169 -10.25 43.29 -0.75
CA PHE A 169 -10.75 42.73 0.49
C PHE A 169 -11.23 41.29 0.31
N LEU A 170 -10.96 40.51 1.34
CA LEU A 170 -11.21 39.08 1.42
C LEU A 170 -12.29 38.83 2.46
N TYR A 171 -13.25 37.95 2.16
CA TYR A 171 -14.27 37.52 3.09
C TYR A 171 -14.47 36.01 2.99
N ARG A 172 -14.23 35.29 4.09
CA ARG A 172 -14.45 33.84 4.19
C ARG A 172 -15.84 33.60 4.76
N GLN A 173 -16.74 33.01 3.98
CA GLN A 173 -18.14 32.77 4.36
C GLN A 173 -18.38 31.28 4.65
N PRO A 174 -18.79 30.89 5.87
CA PRO A 174 -19.28 29.54 6.11
C PRO A 174 -20.59 29.34 5.34
N THR A 175 -20.67 28.26 4.58
CA THR A 175 -21.77 27.98 3.63
C THR A 175 -22.67 26.83 4.11
N GLY A 176 -22.29 26.13 5.19
CA GLY A 176 -23.02 24.98 5.72
C GLY A 176 -24.33 25.32 6.45
N SER A 177 -25.42 24.65 6.05
CA SER A 177 -26.61 24.43 6.89
C SER A 177 -26.32 23.32 7.91
N SER A 178 -26.84 23.46 9.13
CA SER A 178 -26.52 22.67 10.33
C SER A 178 -26.77 21.15 10.29
N ASP A 179 -27.30 20.59 9.20
CA ASP A 179 -27.82 19.21 9.17
C ASP A 179 -26.82 18.11 8.78
N SER A 180 -25.61 18.44 8.32
CA SER A 180 -24.58 17.43 8.00
C SER A 180 -23.19 17.85 8.44
N PHE A 181 -22.48 16.95 9.13
CA PHE A 181 -21.09 17.15 9.59
C PHE A 181 -20.13 17.50 8.43
N ALA A 182 -20.39 16.98 7.23
CA ALA A 182 -19.61 17.30 6.03
C ALA A 182 -20.03 18.63 5.37
N ALA A 183 -21.27 19.09 5.57
CA ALA A 183 -21.73 20.38 5.09
C ALA A 183 -21.32 21.52 6.03
N ALA A 184 -21.18 21.25 7.34
CA ALA A 184 -20.76 22.22 8.35
C ALA A 184 -19.35 22.80 8.10
N SER A 185 -18.49 22.10 7.35
CA SER A 185 -17.14 22.55 6.97
C SER A 185 -17.06 23.22 5.59
N MET A 186 -18.18 23.35 4.87
CA MET A 186 -18.16 24.01 3.56
C MET A 186 -18.06 25.52 3.71
N GLU A 187 -17.12 26.12 2.98
CA GLU A 187 -16.81 27.54 3.05
C GLU A 187 -16.65 28.12 1.64
N THR A 188 -16.91 29.42 1.51
CA THR A 188 -16.73 30.15 0.27
C THR A 188 -15.80 31.32 0.53
N LEU A 189 -14.72 31.41 -0.24
CA LEU A 189 -13.82 32.56 -0.24
C LEU A 189 -14.33 33.60 -1.24
N LYS A 190 -14.59 34.81 -0.76
CA LYS A 190 -15.03 35.95 -1.58
C LYS A 190 -13.92 36.97 -1.68
N LEU A 191 -13.43 37.19 -2.89
CA LEU A 191 -12.41 38.17 -3.23
C LEU A 191 -13.07 39.37 -3.89
N TYR A 192 -12.87 40.55 -3.30
CA TYR A 192 -13.40 41.79 -3.82
C TYR A 192 -12.27 42.72 -4.25
N ALA A 193 -12.47 43.37 -5.39
CA ALA A 193 -11.60 44.44 -5.87
C ALA A 193 -12.42 45.70 -6.20
N ALA A 194 -11.75 46.85 -6.23
CA ALA A 194 -12.37 48.10 -6.63
C ALA A 194 -13.09 47.97 -8.00
N PRO A 195 -14.26 48.61 -8.19
CA PRO A 195 -15.12 48.43 -9.37
C PRO A 195 -14.41 48.61 -10.70
N TRP A 196 -13.46 49.55 -10.76
CA TRP A 196 -12.72 49.93 -11.97
C TRP A 196 -11.54 49.01 -12.30
N ASN A 197 -11.26 47.99 -11.48
CA ASN A 197 -10.12 47.10 -11.69
C ASN A 197 -10.44 45.60 -11.53
N ASN A 198 -11.52 45.15 -12.19
CA ASN A 198 -11.88 43.74 -12.31
C ASN A 198 -10.75 42.82 -12.84
N PRO A 199 -9.91 43.19 -13.85
CA PRO A 199 -8.88 42.28 -14.37
C PRO A 199 -7.77 41.95 -13.36
N VAL A 200 -7.61 42.75 -12.31
CA VAL A 200 -6.67 42.45 -11.23
C VAL A 200 -7.10 41.22 -10.43
N LEU A 201 -8.40 40.92 -10.33
CA LEU A 201 -8.86 39.69 -9.68
C LEU A 201 -8.45 38.45 -10.48
N ASP A 202 -8.57 38.50 -11.81
CA ASP A 202 -8.18 37.36 -12.66
C ASP A 202 -6.66 37.17 -12.60
N THR A 203 -5.88 38.26 -12.58
CA THR A 203 -4.42 38.22 -12.38
C THR A 203 -4.05 37.63 -11.02
N LEU A 204 -4.76 38.00 -9.96
CA LEU A 204 -4.54 37.44 -8.62
C LEU A 204 -4.80 35.93 -8.61
N LEU A 205 -5.90 35.48 -9.22
CA LEU A 205 -6.22 34.05 -9.29
C LEU A 205 -5.15 33.28 -10.09
N MET A 206 -4.61 33.87 -11.16
CA MET A 206 -3.50 33.30 -11.91
C MET A 206 -2.23 33.22 -11.06
N ASP A 207 -1.86 34.29 -10.33
CA ASP A 207 -0.69 34.29 -9.45
C ASP A 207 -0.84 33.25 -8.31
N MET A 208 -2.03 33.09 -7.74
CA MET A 208 -2.33 32.05 -6.74
C MET A 208 -2.15 30.63 -7.32
N GLN A 209 -2.60 30.40 -8.55
CA GLN A 209 -2.43 29.11 -9.23
C GLN A 209 -0.97 28.86 -9.59
N GLN A 210 -0.26 29.86 -10.12
CA GLN A 210 1.14 29.74 -10.50
C GLN A 210 2.02 29.44 -9.28
N ALA A 211 1.81 30.14 -8.17
CA ALA A 211 2.54 29.89 -6.93
C ALA A 211 2.31 28.46 -6.40
N ALA A 212 1.10 27.92 -6.55
CA ALA A 212 0.82 26.54 -6.20
C ALA A 212 1.52 25.55 -7.15
N LEU A 213 1.49 25.81 -8.46
CA LEU A 213 2.17 24.98 -9.46
C LEU A 213 3.69 24.97 -9.26
N ASP A 214 4.30 26.12 -8.93
CA ASP A 214 5.74 26.22 -8.71
C ASP A 214 6.17 25.42 -7.46
N GLN A 215 5.34 25.39 -6.41
CA GLN A 215 5.56 24.56 -5.22
C GLN A 215 5.32 23.06 -5.49
N ASP A 216 4.29 22.74 -6.26
CA ASP A 216 3.92 21.37 -6.59
C ASP A 216 4.79 20.78 -7.72
N ALA A 217 5.59 21.58 -8.44
CA ALA A 217 6.39 21.16 -9.60
C ALA A 217 7.36 19.99 -9.30
N CYS A 218 7.84 19.90 -8.06
CA CYS A 218 8.75 18.84 -7.62
C CYS A 218 8.04 17.71 -6.85
N ARG A 219 6.71 17.72 -6.77
CA ARG A 219 5.92 16.76 -6.00
C ARG A 219 4.97 15.98 -6.91
N VAL A 220 4.61 14.80 -6.44
CA VAL A 220 3.64 13.92 -7.09
C VAL A 220 2.49 13.73 -6.11
N ASN A 221 1.29 14.17 -6.50
CA ASN A 221 0.11 13.97 -5.68
C ASN A 221 -0.47 12.59 -5.96
N ILE A 222 -0.73 11.85 -4.88
CA ILE A 222 -1.28 10.50 -4.91
C ILE A 222 -2.71 10.57 -4.39
N ARG A 223 -3.65 10.23 -5.26
CA ARG A 223 -5.08 10.15 -4.96
C ARG A 223 -5.55 8.71 -5.01
N ARG A 224 -6.46 8.34 -4.13
CA ARG A 224 -7.05 7.00 -4.08
C ARG A 224 -8.57 7.08 -4.20
N GLY A 225 -9.14 6.20 -5.00
CA GLY A 225 -10.59 6.01 -5.04
C GLY A 225 -11.07 5.40 -3.73
N LEU A 226 -11.81 6.17 -2.93
CA LEU A 226 -12.36 5.75 -1.64
C LEU A 226 -13.86 6.04 -1.59
N LYS A 227 -14.57 5.28 -0.74
CA LYS A 227 -15.97 5.54 -0.43
C LYS A 227 -16.07 6.76 0.49
N LEU A 228 -16.63 7.85 -0.01
CA LEU A 228 -16.85 9.12 0.69
C LEU A 228 -18.35 9.31 0.91
N GLY A 229 -18.84 8.93 2.09
CA GLY A 229 -20.26 8.98 2.41
C GLY A 229 -21.08 7.99 1.58
N TYR A 230 -22.00 8.49 0.75
CA TYR A 230 -22.90 7.67 -0.06
C TYR A 230 -22.33 7.26 -1.44
N GLY A 231 -21.16 7.77 -1.83
CA GLY A 231 -20.57 7.49 -3.15
C GLY A 231 -19.06 7.31 -3.11
N PHE A 232 -18.47 6.90 -4.24
CA PHE A 232 -17.02 6.85 -4.42
C PHE A 232 -16.50 8.17 -4.97
N GLY A 233 -15.34 8.60 -4.49
CA GLY A 233 -14.67 9.79 -4.98
C GLY A 233 -13.15 9.72 -4.79
N TRP A 234 -12.45 10.62 -5.44
CA TRP A 234 -11.00 10.73 -5.33
C TRP A 234 -10.61 11.47 -4.06
N ALA A 235 -10.06 10.74 -3.10
CA ALA A 235 -9.45 11.31 -1.91
C ALA A 235 -7.94 11.48 -2.14
N HIS A 236 -7.39 12.63 -1.77
CA HIS A 236 -5.94 12.77 -1.69
C HIS A 236 -5.41 11.99 -0.49
N ILE A 237 -4.34 11.23 -0.71
CA ILE A 237 -3.72 10.39 0.34
C ILE A 237 -2.36 10.92 0.75
N ALA A 238 -1.53 11.32 -0.22
CA ALA A 238 -0.17 11.78 0.05
C ALA A 238 0.34 12.64 -1.11
N SER A 239 1.20 13.60 -0.81
CA SER A 239 1.98 14.35 -1.80
C SER A 239 3.44 14.10 -1.50
N LYS A 240 4.14 13.39 -2.38
CA LYS A 240 5.52 12.94 -2.16
C LYS A 240 6.47 13.66 -3.09
N LYS A 241 7.70 13.93 -2.64
CA LYS A 241 8.75 14.50 -3.49
C LYS A 241 9.10 13.54 -4.63
N SER A 242 9.23 14.09 -5.84
CA SER A 242 9.62 13.35 -7.04
C SER A 242 10.97 12.65 -6.83
N ARG A 243 11.05 11.40 -7.28
CA ARG A 243 12.23 10.54 -7.14
C ARG A 243 12.93 10.40 -8.49
N ALA A 244 14.25 10.52 -8.53
CA ALA A 244 15.03 10.43 -9.77
C ALA A 244 14.93 9.05 -10.43
N LEU A 245 14.96 9.01 -11.77
CA LEU A 245 14.85 7.77 -12.56
C LEU A 245 15.99 6.77 -12.34
N SER A 246 17.16 7.26 -11.96
CA SER A 246 18.32 6.45 -11.57
C SER A 246 18.04 5.52 -10.39
N THR A 247 17.10 5.87 -9.52
CA THR A 247 16.86 5.15 -8.26
C THR A 247 16.10 3.83 -8.38
N VAL A 248 15.40 3.60 -9.48
CA VAL A 248 14.74 2.32 -9.78
C VAL A 248 15.74 1.48 -10.56
N ILE A 249 16.19 0.33 -10.08
CA ILE A 249 17.18 -0.45 -10.83
C ILE A 249 16.49 -1.33 -11.88
N LEU A 250 16.70 -0.97 -13.16
CA LEU A 250 16.22 -1.69 -14.35
C LEU A 250 17.25 -1.49 -15.46
N SER A 251 17.28 -2.40 -16.44
CA SER A 251 18.13 -2.26 -17.64
C SER A 251 17.91 -0.91 -18.33
N ARG A 252 19.00 -0.28 -18.77
CA ARG A 252 18.99 1.06 -19.35
C ARG A 252 18.09 1.14 -20.59
N GLU A 253 18.09 0.10 -21.40
CA GLU A 253 17.34 -0.03 -22.64
C GLU A 253 15.83 -0.03 -22.35
N LYS A 254 15.38 -0.87 -21.40
CA LYS A 254 13.97 -0.88 -20.96
C LYS A 254 13.54 0.49 -20.43
N LYS A 255 14.34 1.13 -19.56
CA LYS A 255 13.99 2.46 -19.02
C LYS A 255 13.85 3.51 -20.12
N LYS A 256 14.81 3.58 -21.04
CA LYS A 256 14.77 4.53 -22.16
C LYS A 256 13.55 4.27 -23.04
N SER A 257 13.31 3.01 -23.41
CA SER A 257 12.16 2.63 -24.22
C SER A 257 10.83 3.05 -23.58
N ILE A 258 10.67 2.86 -22.27
CA ILE A 258 9.46 3.27 -21.53
C ILE A 258 9.30 4.80 -21.56
N VAL A 259 10.37 5.53 -21.22
CA VAL A 259 10.34 6.99 -21.15
C VAL A 259 10.08 7.61 -22.53
N GLU A 260 10.76 7.11 -23.57
CA GLU A 260 10.57 7.54 -24.95
C GLU A 260 9.15 7.23 -25.45
N ASP A 261 8.61 6.05 -25.14
CA ASP A 261 7.23 5.68 -25.50
C ASP A 261 6.19 6.59 -24.84
N ILE A 262 6.36 6.89 -23.55
CA ILE A 262 5.46 7.81 -22.84
C ILE A 262 5.58 9.24 -23.38
N HIS A 263 6.78 9.73 -23.62
CA HIS A 263 6.96 11.06 -24.23
C HIS A 263 6.37 11.14 -25.63
N ALA A 264 6.55 10.10 -26.45
CA ALA A 264 5.97 10.01 -27.78
C ALA A 264 4.44 9.99 -27.71
N PHE A 265 3.86 9.24 -26.77
CA PHE A 265 2.42 9.21 -26.54
C PHE A 265 1.88 10.59 -26.13
N LEU A 266 2.48 11.22 -25.12
CA LEU A 266 2.04 12.53 -24.58
C LEU A 266 2.29 13.72 -25.51
N HIS A 267 3.08 13.55 -26.57
CA HIS A 267 3.39 14.61 -27.51
C HIS A 267 2.11 15.15 -28.17
N PRO A 268 1.90 16.49 -28.24
CA PRO A 268 0.65 17.06 -28.76
C PRO A 268 0.30 16.66 -30.20
N VAL A 269 1.32 16.39 -31.02
CA VAL A 269 1.12 15.92 -32.41
C VAL A 269 0.55 14.51 -32.44
N THR A 270 0.98 13.64 -31.54
CA THR A 270 0.49 12.26 -31.43
C THR A 270 -0.98 12.26 -31.08
N ARG A 271 -1.40 13.10 -30.14
CA ARG A 271 -2.83 13.27 -29.83
C ARG A 271 -3.66 13.62 -31.07
N ARG A 272 -3.23 14.61 -31.87
CA ARG A 272 -3.93 14.98 -33.12
C ARG A 272 -3.96 13.81 -34.10
N TYR A 273 -2.85 13.09 -34.24
CA TYR A 273 -2.76 11.91 -35.11
C TYR A 273 -3.80 10.83 -34.76
N TYR A 274 -4.01 10.56 -33.46
CA TYR A 274 -5.02 9.62 -32.97
C TYR A 274 -6.44 10.13 -33.23
N GLU A 275 -6.72 11.40 -32.90
CA GLU A 275 -8.02 12.04 -33.09
C GLU A 275 -8.42 12.07 -34.59
N GLU A 276 -7.50 12.45 -35.49
CA GLU A 276 -7.73 12.51 -36.95
C GLU A 276 -8.02 11.14 -37.57
N ARG A 277 -7.52 10.06 -36.97
CA ARG A 277 -7.72 8.68 -37.43
C ARG A 277 -8.86 7.96 -36.72
N GLY A 278 -9.53 8.61 -35.78
CA GLY A 278 -10.58 8.00 -34.96
C GLY A 278 -10.07 6.86 -34.08
N ILE A 279 -8.78 6.85 -33.75
CA ILE A 279 -8.18 5.85 -32.85
C ILE A 279 -8.29 6.39 -31.42
N PRO A 280 -8.84 5.62 -30.46
CA PRO A 280 -8.91 6.07 -29.07
C PRO A 280 -7.52 6.41 -28.51
N TYR A 281 -7.40 7.60 -27.91
CA TYR A 281 -6.11 8.11 -27.43
C TYR A 281 -5.81 7.59 -26.02
N ARG A 282 -5.38 6.32 -25.96
CA ARG A 282 -5.08 5.57 -24.74
C ARG A 282 -3.74 4.84 -24.86
N ARG A 283 -3.07 4.64 -23.72
CA ARG A 283 -1.83 3.85 -23.63
C ARG A 283 -1.81 3.06 -22.32
N GLY A 284 -1.65 1.74 -22.42
CA GLY A 284 -1.61 0.84 -21.28
C GLY A 284 -0.26 0.15 -21.08
N TYR A 285 0.21 0.11 -19.84
CA TYR A 285 1.45 -0.53 -19.40
C TYR A 285 1.15 -1.62 -18.36
N LEU A 286 1.77 -2.78 -18.50
CA LEU A 286 1.71 -3.86 -17.52
C LEU A 286 3.10 -4.10 -16.92
N LEU A 287 3.25 -3.86 -15.62
CA LEU A 287 4.44 -4.17 -14.85
C LEU A 287 4.22 -5.51 -14.15
N HIS A 288 4.95 -6.55 -14.53
CA HIS A 288 4.78 -7.90 -13.96
C HIS A 288 6.09 -8.48 -13.44
N GLY A 289 6.00 -9.36 -12.44
CA GLY A 289 7.15 -10.10 -11.90
C GLY A 289 7.16 -10.18 -10.38
N LEU A 290 8.26 -10.61 -9.80
CA LEU A 290 8.34 -10.97 -8.37
C LEU A 290 7.96 -9.80 -7.43
N PRO A 291 7.40 -10.07 -6.24
CA PRO A 291 7.17 -9.05 -5.23
C PRO A 291 8.49 -8.41 -4.80
N GLY A 292 8.46 -7.13 -4.41
CA GLY A 292 9.66 -6.42 -3.92
C GLY A 292 10.69 -6.04 -5.00
N THR A 293 10.34 -6.08 -6.28
CA THR A 293 11.25 -5.71 -7.40
C THR A 293 11.18 -4.24 -7.84
N GLY A 294 10.30 -3.44 -7.23
CA GLY A 294 10.20 -2.00 -7.50
C GLY A 294 9.15 -1.57 -8.53
N LYS A 295 8.17 -2.43 -8.86
CA LYS A 295 7.05 -2.14 -9.78
C LYS A 295 6.33 -0.82 -9.44
N SER A 296 5.77 -0.68 -8.23
CA SER A 296 5.09 0.56 -7.80
C SER A 296 6.05 1.75 -7.68
N THR A 297 7.34 1.51 -7.41
CA THR A 297 8.36 2.57 -7.37
C THR A 297 8.60 3.15 -8.75
N LEU A 298 8.59 2.34 -9.82
CA LEU A 298 8.68 2.83 -11.19
C LEU A 298 7.49 3.74 -11.53
N CYS A 299 6.26 3.37 -11.16
CA CYS A 299 5.08 4.22 -11.37
C CYS A 299 5.27 5.61 -10.74
N PHE A 300 5.76 5.64 -9.50
CA PHE A 300 6.01 6.88 -8.77
C PHE A 300 7.05 7.77 -9.44
N VAL A 301 8.16 7.17 -9.86
CA VAL A 301 9.25 7.86 -10.56
C VAL A 301 8.79 8.40 -11.92
N LEU A 302 8.02 7.62 -12.69
CA LEU A 302 7.49 8.06 -13.99
C LEU A 302 6.54 9.25 -13.83
N ALA A 303 5.67 9.22 -12.83
CA ALA A 303 4.78 10.34 -12.51
C ALA A 303 5.56 11.63 -12.23
N GLY A 304 6.61 11.53 -11.41
CA GLY A 304 7.49 12.65 -11.07
C GLY A 304 8.33 13.17 -12.23
N LEU A 305 8.76 12.30 -13.14
CA LEU A 305 9.48 12.70 -14.36
C LEU A 305 8.57 13.49 -15.32
N LEU A 306 7.29 13.15 -15.37
CA LEU A 306 6.31 13.71 -16.31
C LEU A 306 5.50 14.87 -15.72
N GLY A 307 5.63 15.15 -14.43
CA GLY A 307 4.79 16.12 -13.71
C GLY A 307 3.31 15.73 -13.71
N LEU A 308 3.01 14.44 -13.59
CA LEU A 308 1.65 13.91 -13.58
C LEU A 308 1.25 13.40 -12.20
N ASP A 309 -0.02 13.60 -11.84
CA ASP A 309 -0.59 13.05 -10.62
C ASP A 309 -0.94 11.55 -10.79
N ILE A 310 -0.88 10.80 -9.68
CA ILE A 310 -1.18 9.38 -9.62
C ILE A 310 -2.58 9.17 -9.02
N TYR A 311 -3.37 8.37 -9.71
CA TYR A 311 -4.70 7.95 -9.29
C TYR A 311 -4.73 6.45 -9.09
N MET A 312 -4.74 6.01 -7.84
CA MET A 312 -4.72 4.61 -7.45
C MET A 312 -6.13 4.07 -7.22
N VAL A 313 -6.42 2.93 -7.82
CA VAL A 313 -7.65 2.18 -7.57
C VAL A 313 -7.28 0.76 -7.14
N SER A 314 -7.83 0.35 -6.00
CA SER A 314 -7.74 -1.02 -5.51
C SER A 314 -8.99 -1.77 -5.94
N LEU A 315 -8.86 -2.71 -6.86
CA LEU A 315 -10.01 -3.49 -7.36
C LEU A 315 -10.64 -4.39 -6.28
N CYS A 316 -9.88 -4.74 -5.24
CA CYS A 316 -10.36 -5.50 -4.08
C CYS A 316 -11.13 -4.64 -3.04
N ALA A 317 -11.37 -3.35 -3.32
CA ALA A 317 -12.06 -2.48 -2.37
C ALA A 317 -13.49 -2.97 -2.11
N LYS A 318 -13.86 -3.09 -0.83
CA LYS A 318 -15.23 -3.43 -0.43
C LYS A 318 -16.19 -2.35 -0.92
N ASP A 319 -17.35 -2.76 -1.40
CA ASP A 319 -18.42 -1.91 -1.97
C ASP A 319 -18.09 -1.24 -3.31
N LEU A 320 -16.95 -1.50 -3.93
CA LEU A 320 -16.65 -0.99 -5.26
C LEU A 320 -17.38 -1.84 -6.30
N ASP A 321 -18.37 -1.25 -6.97
CA ASP A 321 -19.13 -1.85 -8.06
C ASP A 321 -18.72 -1.24 -9.41
N ASP A 322 -19.25 -1.82 -10.50
CA ASP A 322 -18.94 -1.40 -11.87
C ASP A 322 -19.39 0.06 -12.14
N ASP A 323 -20.51 0.49 -11.55
CA ASP A 323 -21.04 1.85 -11.69
C ASP A 323 -20.18 2.87 -10.94
N SER A 324 -19.77 2.58 -9.70
CA SER A 324 -18.87 3.44 -8.94
C SER A 324 -17.50 3.55 -9.60
N LEU A 325 -16.98 2.45 -10.18
CA LEU A 325 -15.75 2.49 -10.96
C LEU A 325 -15.90 3.41 -12.19
N THR A 326 -17.05 3.34 -12.86
CA THR A 326 -17.37 4.22 -14.00
C THR A 326 -17.43 5.68 -13.59
N LEU A 327 -18.04 6.01 -12.46
CA LEU A 327 -18.07 7.36 -11.90
C LEU A 327 -16.66 7.87 -11.56
N LEU A 328 -15.82 7.04 -10.95
CA LEU A 328 -14.43 7.39 -10.68
C LEU A 328 -13.66 7.70 -11.97
N PHE A 329 -13.86 6.91 -13.03
CA PHE A 329 -13.23 7.14 -14.33
C PHE A 329 -13.74 8.39 -15.06
N GLN A 330 -15.00 8.77 -14.85
CA GLN A 330 -15.54 10.02 -15.39
C GLN A 330 -14.91 11.25 -14.71
N ASP A 331 -14.67 11.20 -13.40
CA ASP A 331 -14.11 12.32 -12.62
C ASP A 331 -12.58 12.52 -12.78
N LEU A 332 -11.89 11.55 -13.40
CA LEU A 332 -10.45 11.64 -13.64
C LEU A 332 -10.07 12.80 -14.60
N PRO A 333 -8.95 13.50 -14.37
CA PRO A 333 -8.47 14.53 -15.29
C PRO A 333 -7.94 13.92 -16.60
N LYS A 334 -7.75 14.77 -17.63
CA LYS A 334 -7.27 14.35 -18.96
C LYS A 334 -5.77 14.06 -19.03
N ARG A 335 -4.98 14.38 -18.00
CA ARG A 335 -3.52 14.15 -17.95
C ARG A 335 -3.17 13.61 -16.57
N CYS A 336 -3.26 12.31 -16.41
CA CYS A 336 -2.88 11.63 -15.19
C CYS A 336 -2.43 10.21 -15.48
N ILE A 337 -1.80 9.60 -14.46
CA ILE A 337 -1.47 8.18 -14.46
C ILE A 337 -2.48 7.47 -13.56
N VAL A 338 -3.21 6.52 -14.12
CA VAL A 338 -4.10 5.63 -13.37
C VAL A 338 -3.33 4.34 -13.07
N VAL A 339 -3.26 3.99 -11.79
CA VAL A 339 -2.55 2.79 -11.32
C VAL A 339 -3.55 1.80 -10.74
N PHE A 340 -3.58 0.60 -11.29
CA PHE A 340 -4.22 -0.56 -10.67
C PHE A 340 -3.14 -1.45 -10.07
N GLU A 341 -3.14 -1.55 -8.74
CA GLU A 341 -2.25 -2.46 -8.04
C GLU A 341 -2.86 -3.85 -7.92
N ASP A 342 -2.01 -4.87 -8.02
CA ASP A 342 -2.28 -6.29 -7.83
C ASP A 342 -3.56 -6.78 -8.53
N VAL A 343 -3.62 -6.56 -9.85
CA VAL A 343 -4.80 -6.90 -10.67
C VAL A 343 -5.11 -8.41 -10.65
N ASP A 344 -4.11 -9.26 -10.39
CA ASP A 344 -4.27 -10.70 -10.17
C ASP A 344 -5.10 -11.04 -8.92
N GLN A 345 -4.98 -10.24 -7.85
CA GLN A 345 -5.70 -10.47 -6.59
C GLN A 345 -7.16 -10.01 -6.63
N ALA A 346 -7.54 -9.23 -7.64
CA ALA A 346 -8.91 -8.74 -7.83
C ALA A 346 -9.94 -9.85 -8.03
N GLY A 347 -9.50 -11.10 -8.18
CA GLY A 347 -10.38 -12.26 -8.30
C GLY A 347 -11.22 -12.21 -9.56
N LEU A 348 -10.77 -11.50 -10.59
CA LEU A 348 -11.38 -11.47 -11.92
C LEU A 348 -11.20 -12.87 -12.53
N PRO A 349 -12.22 -13.75 -12.50
CA PRO A 349 -12.01 -15.14 -12.88
C PRO A 349 -11.66 -15.18 -14.37
N LYS A 350 -10.60 -15.91 -14.73
CA LYS A 350 -10.35 -16.26 -16.14
C LYS A 350 -11.65 -16.80 -16.72
N ARG A 351 -12.10 -16.24 -17.85
CA ARG A 351 -13.22 -16.83 -18.59
C ARG A 351 -12.85 -18.28 -18.85
N LYS A 352 -13.56 -19.23 -18.23
CA LYS A 352 -13.43 -20.65 -18.56
C LYS A 352 -13.86 -20.80 -20.02
N ILE A 353 -12.90 -20.85 -20.94
CA ILE A 353 -13.13 -21.24 -22.33
C ILE A 353 -13.32 -22.75 -22.28
N GLY A 354 -14.57 -23.20 -22.10
CA GLY A 354 -14.92 -24.60 -21.97
C GLY A 354 -16.40 -24.86 -22.20
N ASN A 355 -16.74 -25.17 -23.45
CA ASN A 355 -17.91 -25.93 -23.88
C ASN A 355 -19.25 -25.64 -23.21
N SER A 356 -19.89 -24.53 -23.58
CA SER A 356 -21.36 -24.48 -23.64
C SER A 356 -21.81 -25.18 -24.94
N MET A 357 -21.58 -26.49 -25.00
CA MET A 357 -22.16 -27.34 -26.03
C MET A 357 -23.60 -27.63 -25.61
N ARG A 358 -24.53 -27.03 -26.35
CA ARG A 358 -25.97 -27.28 -26.37
C ARG A 358 -26.36 -28.69 -25.89
N LYS A 359 -27.08 -28.76 -24.76
CA LYS A 359 -28.10 -29.80 -24.57
C LYS A 359 -29.46 -29.17 -24.86
N THR A 360 -29.88 -29.30 -26.11
CA THR A 360 -31.27 -29.21 -26.57
C THR A 360 -31.76 -30.64 -26.81
N GLY A 361 -32.96 -30.96 -26.34
CA GLY A 361 -33.62 -32.28 -26.40
C GLY A 361 -33.98 -32.74 -24.98
N GLU A 362 -35.14 -32.33 -24.45
CA GLU A 362 -36.43 -33.05 -24.55
C GLU A 362 -36.38 -34.41 -23.84
N ASP A 363 -37.00 -34.48 -22.65
CA ASP A 363 -38.00 -35.51 -22.31
C ASP A 363 -38.62 -35.29 -20.92
N ALA A 364 -39.95 -35.22 -20.95
CA ALA A 364 -40.96 -35.66 -19.98
C ALA A 364 -41.09 -35.00 -18.57
N GLU A 365 -42.24 -34.35 -18.43
CA GLU A 365 -42.96 -33.99 -17.22
C GLU A 365 -43.14 -35.16 -16.23
N HIS A 366 -42.97 -34.92 -14.92
CA HIS A 366 -44.00 -35.29 -13.94
C HIS A 366 -43.85 -34.62 -12.56
N SER A 367 -45.01 -34.35 -11.98
CA SER A 367 -45.33 -34.01 -10.58
C SER A 367 -44.96 -32.61 -10.03
N ARG A 368 -46.02 -31.84 -9.83
CA ARG A 368 -46.13 -30.64 -8.99
C ARG A 368 -46.37 -31.02 -7.52
N GLN A 369 -46.01 -30.08 -6.64
CA GLN A 369 -46.47 -29.85 -5.26
C GLN A 369 -45.99 -30.85 -4.18
N ASP A 370 -45.07 -30.41 -3.31
CA ASP A 370 -45.44 -29.88 -1.99
C ASP A 370 -44.21 -29.43 -1.19
N SER A 371 -44.48 -28.60 -0.17
CA SER A 371 -43.59 -28.04 0.86
C SER A 371 -42.69 -26.86 0.47
N ALA A 372 -43.29 -25.68 0.59
CA ALA A 372 -42.58 -24.51 1.09
C ALA A 372 -42.00 -24.81 2.48
N ILE A 373 -40.73 -24.46 2.66
CA ILE A 373 -40.02 -23.95 3.84
C ILE A 373 -38.56 -24.40 3.67
N GLU A 374 -37.80 -23.54 2.99
CA GLU A 374 -36.40 -23.21 3.25
C GLU A 374 -35.99 -22.29 2.11
N ALA A 375 -36.24 -21.00 2.32
CA ALA A 375 -35.61 -19.94 1.55
C ALA A 375 -34.12 -20.04 1.82
N ASN A 376 -33.47 -20.87 1.01
CA ASN A 376 -32.03 -21.01 0.98
C ASN A 376 -31.45 -19.62 0.74
N ASN A 377 -30.50 -19.25 1.59
CA ASN A 377 -29.62 -18.12 1.41
C ASN A 377 -28.83 -18.31 0.11
N ASP A 378 -29.48 -18.07 -1.02
CA ASP A 378 -28.82 -17.76 -2.27
C ASP A 378 -28.00 -16.50 -1.99
N LYS A 379 -26.72 -16.75 -1.76
CA LYS A 379 -25.65 -15.76 -1.81
C LYS A 379 -25.98 -14.83 -2.96
N ARG A 380 -26.40 -13.61 -2.62
CA ARG A 380 -26.49 -12.52 -3.58
C ARG A 380 -25.20 -12.53 -4.39
N PRO A 381 -25.26 -12.43 -5.74
CA PRO A 381 -24.05 -12.29 -6.52
C PRO A 381 -23.27 -11.12 -5.92
N SER A 382 -21.98 -11.33 -5.65
CA SER A 382 -21.12 -10.35 -5.00
C SER A 382 -21.31 -8.97 -5.64
N ASN A 383 -21.62 -7.95 -4.83
CA ASN A 383 -21.59 -6.52 -5.19
C ASN A 383 -20.13 -6.05 -5.45
N GLY A 384 -19.36 -6.83 -6.20
CA GLY A 384 -17.97 -6.56 -6.54
C GLY A 384 -17.81 -6.33 -8.04
N ILE A 385 -16.71 -5.69 -8.41
CA ILE A 385 -16.35 -5.39 -9.79
C ILE A 385 -16.34 -6.67 -10.62
N THR A 386 -16.99 -6.62 -11.79
CA THR A 386 -16.91 -7.70 -12.77
C THR A 386 -15.76 -7.45 -13.75
N LEU A 387 -15.14 -8.52 -14.28
CA LEU A 387 -14.10 -8.38 -15.30
C LEU A 387 -14.63 -7.61 -16.52
N SER A 388 -15.89 -7.87 -16.91
CA SER A 388 -16.53 -7.16 -18.01
C SER A 388 -16.70 -5.66 -17.71
N GLY A 389 -17.13 -5.30 -16.49
CA GLY A 389 -17.25 -3.90 -16.05
C GLY A 389 -15.90 -3.19 -16.01
N PHE A 390 -14.87 -3.83 -15.49
CA PHE A 390 -13.50 -3.32 -15.51
C PHE A 390 -12.98 -3.07 -16.94
N LEU A 391 -13.18 -4.03 -17.84
CA LEU A 391 -12.74 -3.91 -19.24
C LEU A 391 -13.51 -2.82 -20.01
N ASN A 392 -14.80 -2.64 -19.71
CA ASN A 392 -15.61 -1.56 -20.29
C ASN A 392 -15.15 -0.18 -19.82
N ASN A 393 -14.59 -0.07 -18.62
CA ASN A 393 -14.04 1.20 -18.12
C ASN A 393 -12.72 1.59 -18.80
N ILE A 394 -11.92 0.61 -19.23
CA ILE A 394 -10.63 0.84 -19.90
C ILE A 394 -10.82 1.12 -21.39
N ASP A 395 -11.68 0.34 -22.04
CA ASP A 395 -11.75 0.27 -23.51
C ASP A 395 -13.18 0.38 -24.07
N GLY A 396 -14.16 0.68 -23.21
CA GLY A 396 -15.54 0.88 -23.63
C GLY A 396 -15.77 2.19 -24.37
N LEU A 397 -16.95 2.32 -24.97
CA LEU A 397 -17.38 3.52 -25.70
C LEU A 397 -17.47 4.77 -24.81
N THR A 398 -17.69 4.58 -23.52
CA THR A 398 -17.77 5.64 -22.51
C THR A 398 -16.43 5.94 -21.83
N ALA A 399 -15.35 5.26 -22.22
CA ALA A 399 -14.04 5.47 -21.65
C ALA A 399 -13.45 6.82 -22.12
N ASN A 400 -12.98 7.62 -21.16
CA ASN A 400 -12.38 8.91 -21.44
C ASN A 400 -10.91 8.76 -21.84
N ASP A 401 -10.53 9.45 -22.92
CA ASP A 401 -9.18 9.41 -23.49
C ASP A 401 -8.21 10.42 -22.85
N GLY A 402 -6.90 10.22 -23.10
CA GLY A 402 -5.83 11.13 -22.70
C GLY A 402 -4.99 10.69 -21.50
N ARG A 403 -5.26 9.51 -20.95
CA ARG A 403 -4.66 9.04 -19.70
C ARG A 403 -3.70 7.89 -19.94
N ILE A 404 -2.70 7.78 -19.07
CA ILE A 404 -1.78 6.65 -19.03
C ILE A 404 -2.29 5.65 -18.01
N LEU A 405 -2.42 4.40 -18.42
CA LEU A 405 -2.86 3.31 -17.57
C LEU A 405 -1.66 2.43 -17.22
N ILE A 406 -1.39 2.22 -15.94
CA ILE A 406 -0.35 1.30 -15.46
C ILE A 406 -1.00 0.25 -14.56
N MET A 407 -0.75 -1.02 -14.86
CA MET A 407 -1.19 -2.15 -14.04
C MET A 407 0.03 -2.84 -13.45
N THR A 408 -0.05 -3.26 -12.19
CA THR A 408 0.96 -4.11 -11.58
C THR A 408 0.38 -5.49 -11.28
N THR A 409 1.19 -6.52 -11.48
CA THR A 409 0.83 -7.90 -11.13
C THR A 409 2.06 -8.69 -10.68
N ASN A 410 1.86 -9.68 -9.80
CA ASN A 410 2.94 -10.62 -9.44
C ASN A 410 2.94 -11.87 -10.33
N ALA A 411 1.76 -12.31 -10.80
CA ALA A 411 1.56 -13.48 -11.65
C ALA A 411 0.85 -13.07 -12.94
N ILE A 412 1.62 -12.86 -14.02
CA ILE A 412 1.03 -12.48 -15.32
C ILE A 412 0.16 -13.59 -15.90
N GLU A 413 0.52 -14.83 -15.60
CA GLU A 413 -0.19 -16.04 -15.99
C GLU A 413 -1.60 -16.09 -15.45
N ASP A 414 -1.91 -15.44 -14.32
CA ASP A 414 -3.24 -15.44 -13.71
C ASP A 414 -4.20 -14.43 -14.34
N LEU A 415 -3.69 -13.50 -15.16
CA LEU A 415 -4.51 -12.51 -15.84
C LEU A 415 -5.32 -13.11 -16.99
N ASP A 416 -6.51 -12.56 -17.24
CA ASP A 416 -7.35 -12.94 -18.38
C ASP A 416 -6.78 -12.38 -19.70
N ASP A 417 -6.73 -13.22 -20.75
CA ASP A 417 -6.23 -12.85 -22.08
C ASP A 417 -6.96 -11.64 -22.68
N ALA A 418 -8.21 -11.39 -22.29
CA ALA A 418 -8.95 -10.21 -22.73
C ALA A 418 -8.32 -8.91 -22.23
N LEU A 419 -7.64 -8.92 -21.08
CA LEU A 419 -6.94 -7.75 -20.54
C LEU A 419 -5.64 -7.48 -21.30
N LEU A 420 -4.95 -8.54 -21.74
CA LEU A 420 -3.65 -8.48 -22.41
C LEU A 420 -3.70 -8.04 -23.89
N ARG A 421 -4.89 -7.69 -24.41
CA ARG A 421 -5.07 -7.30 -25.81
C ARG A 421 -4.51 -5.89 -26.10
N PRO A 422 -3.94 -5.67 -27.30
CA PRO A 422 -3.55 -4.33 -27.75
C PRO A 422 -4.72 -3.34 -27.68
N GLY A 423 -4.45 -2.09 -27.29
CA GLY A 423 -5.46 -1.08 -26.98
C GLY A 423 -5.87 -1.02 -25.51
N ARG A 424 -5.59 -2.08 -24.73
CA ARG A 424 -5.75 -2.12 -23.26
C ARG A 424 -4.40 -2.16 -22.56
N ILE A 425 -3.54 -3.08 -23.00
CA ILE A 425 -2.15 -3.20 -22.57
C ILE A 425 -1.30 -3.23 -23.84
N ASP A 426 -0.50 -2.19 -24.04
CA ASP A 426 0.33 -2.02 -25.23
C ASP A 426 1.79 -2.42 -24.97
N LEU A 427 2.28 -2.20 -23.75
CA LEU A 427 3.66 -2.54 -23.36
C LEU A 427 3.68 -3.38 -22.07
N LYS A 428 4.41 -4.50 -22.11
CA LYS A 428 4.62 -5.39 -20.96
C LYS A 428 6.08 -5.27 -20.49
N ILE A 429 6.27 -5.04 -19.19
CA ILE A 429 7.58 -4.82 -18.58
C ILE A 429 7.77 -5.85 -17.47
N GLU A 430 8.75 -6.71 -17.67
CA GLU A 430 9.10 -7.77 -16.72
C GLU A 430 10.13 -7.29 -15.69
N PHE A 431 9.85 -7.59 -14.42
CA PHE A 431 10.69 -7.38 -13.24
C PHE A 431 11.11 -8.72 -12.63
N GLY A 432 12.34 -9.14 -12.93
CA GLY A 432 12.91 -10.38 -12.42
C GLY A 432 13.86 -10.20 -11.23
N TYR A 433 14.65 -11.24 -10.98
CA TYR A 433 15.79 -11.19 -10.06
C TYR A 433 16.87 -10.22 -10.56
N ALA A 434 17.69 -9.74 -9.62
CA ALA A 434 18.81 -8.84 -9.91
C ALA A 434 19.91 -9.58 -10.69
N ASP A 435 20.25 -9.05 -11.87
CA ASP A 435 21.43 -9.46 -12.63
C ASP A 435 22.70 -8.80 -12.06
N SER A 436 23.88 -9.22 -12.53
CA SER A 436 25.17 -8.65 -12.09
C SER A 436 25.21 -7.12 -12.27
N LEU A 437 24.62 -6.61 -13.36
CA LEU A 437 24.50 -5.16 -13.58
C LEU A 437 23.60 -4.49 -12.55
N ALA A 438 22.45 -5.06 -12.23
CA ALA A 438 21.57 -4.53 -11.20
C ALA A 438 22.25 -4.53 -9.83
N LEU A 439 23.02 -5.57 -9.49
CA LEU A 439 23.77 -5.62 -8.23
C LEU A 439 24.79 -4.48 -8.12
N GLU A 440 25.55 -4.20 -9.18
CA GLU A 440 26.45 -3.04 -9.23
C GLU A 440 25.68 -1.74 -9.02
N GLN A 441 24.55 -1.56 -9.71
CA GLN A 441 23.74 -0.34 -9.63
C GLN A 441 23.08 -0.17 -8.25
N TRP A 442 22.63 -1.25 -7.61
CA TRP A 442 22.11 -1.23 -6.24
C TRP A 442 23.19 -0.82 -5.24
N PHE A 443 24.42 -1.31 -5.41
CA PHE A 443 25.55 -0.86 -4.60
C PHE A 443 25.78 0.65 -4.78
N LEU A 444 25.84 1.12 -6.03
CA LEU A 444 26.00 2.56 -6.31
C LEU A 444 24.84 3.39 -5.75
N LEU A 445 23.60 2.91 -5.78
CA LEU A 445 22.43 3.62 -5.27
C LEU A 445 22.54 3.95 -3.77
N ILE A 446 23.15 3.06 -2.98
CA ILE A 446 23.28 3.23 -1.53
C ILE A 446 24.46 4.15 -1.17
N PHE A 447 25.57 4.05 -1.91
CA PHE A 447 26.83 4.73 -1.56
C PHE A 447 27.12 6.01 -2.37
N MET A 448 26.40 6.26 -3.47
CA MET A 448 26.45 7.50 -4.26
C MET A 448 25.22 8.35 -4.05
N LYS A 449 25.29 9.64 -4.40
CA LYS A 449 24.09 10.50 -4.50
C LYS A 449 23.23 10.07 -5.70
N PRO A 450 21.90 10.25 -5.67
CA PRO A 450 21.05 9.96 -6.83
C PRO A 450 21.51 10.74 -8.06
N ALA A 451 21.65 10.05 -9.20
CA ALA A 451 22.00 10.69 -10.47
C ALA A 451 20.73 11.26 -11.16
N GLU A 452 20.85 12.38 -11.86
CA GLU A 452 19.74 12.95 -12.66
C GLU A 452 19.41 12.10 -13.89
N GLY A 453 20.36 11.27 -14.35
CA GLY A 453 20.20 10.39 -15.51
C GLY A 453 19.37 9.11 -15.25
N PRO A 454 19.24 8.24 -16.26
CA PRO A 454 18.45 7.02 -16.16
C PRO A 454 19.12 5.91 -15.34
N VAL A 455 20.41 5.99 -15.03
CA VAL A 455 21.18 4.95 -14.32
C VAL A 455 22.18 5.57 -13.35
N MET A 456 22.55 4.85 -12.30
CA MET A 456 23.53 5.31 -11.29
C MET A 456 24.97 5.26 -11.81
N GLY A 457 25.26 4.33 -12.73
CA GLY A 457 26.55 4.28 -13.43
C GLY A 457 26.44 3.75 -14.85
N ASN A 458 27.37 4.13 -15.72
CA ASN A 458 27.48 3.59 -17.08
C ASN A 458 28.69 2.67 -17.16
N ARG A 459 28.57 1.53 -17.84
CA ARG A 459 29.75 0.72 -18.19
C ARG A 459 30.46 1.33 -19.38
N ASP A 460 31.78 1.47 -19.26
CA ASP A 460 32.66 1.87 -20.35
C ASP A 460 32.83 0.73 -21.37
N SER A 461 33.48 1.03 -22.50
CA SER A 461 33.94 0.05 -23.49
C SER A 461 34.82 -1.07 -22.90
N CYS A 462 35.48 -0.81 -21.76
CA CYS A 462 36.30 -1.78 -21.05
C CYS A 462 35.53 -2.61 -20.01
N GLY A 463 34.20 -2.45 -19.90
CA GLY A 463 33.35 -3.18 -18.96
C GLY A 463 33.34 -2.64 -17.52
N ARG A 464 34.18 -1.65 -17.18
CA ARG A 464 34.18 -1.00 -15.86
C ARG A 464 33.01 -0.04 -15.73
N ILE A 465 32.30 -0.08 -14.59
CA ILE A 465 31.24 0.86 -14.28
C ILE A 465 31.81 2.20 -13.81
N ARG A 466 31.34 3.31 -14.39
CA ARG A 466 31.60 4.68 -13.95
C ARG A 466 30.35 5.27 -13.31
N PRO A 467 30.42 5.69 -12.03
CA PRO A 467 29.32 6.38 -11.39
C PRO A 467 28.99 7.70 -12.12
N CYS A 468 27.70 8.00 -12.24
CA CYS A 468 27.19 9.21 -12.87
C CYS A 468 27.07 10.40 -11.90
N SER A 469 27.30 10.17 -10.61
CA SER A 469 27.08 11.13 -9.54
C SER A 469 28.22 11.11 -8.52
N LEU A 470 28.22 12.11 -7.64
CA LEU A 470 29.21 12.22 -6.57
C LEU A 470 28.93 11.21 -5.45
N PRO A 471 29.96 10.78 -4.72
CA PRO A 471 29.81 9.93 -3.55
C PRO A 471 28.92 10.57 -2.47
N ALA A 472 28.22 9.71 -1.71
CA ALA A 472 27.36 10.18 -0.63
C ALA A 472 28.18 10.77 0.54
N HIS A 473 29.38 10.24 0.79
CA HIS A 473 30.32 10.73 1.80
C HIS A 473 31.54 11.40 1.16
N PRO A 474 32.02 12.55 1.68
CA PRO A 474 33.17 13.28 1.12
C PRO A 474 34.47 12.46 1.11
N ASP A 475 34.66 11.55 2.07
CA ASP A 475 35.87 10.72 2.18
C ASP A 475 35.97 9.59 1.13
N TRP A 476 34.89 9.35 0.38
CA TRP A 476 34.87 8.27 -0.62
C TRP A 476 35.25 8.81 -1.99
N THR A 477 36.06 8.05 -2.74
CA THR A 477 36.36 8.35 -4.14
C THR A 477 35.43 7.56 -5.05
N SER A 478 34.92 8.18 -6.12
CA SER A 478 34.00 7.53 -7.08
C SER A 478 34.59 6.26 -7.67
N ASP A 479 35.87 6.26 -8.04
CA ASP A 479 36.56 5.10 -8.61
C ASP A 479 36.71 3.93 -7.63
N TYR A 480 36.83 4.25 -6.34
CA TYR A 480 36.95 3.26 -5.28
C TYR A 480 35.61 2.57 -5.02
N ILE A 481 34.52 3.34 -4.91
CA ILE A 481 33.18 2.77 -4.77
C ILE A 481 32.76 1.99 -6.02
N ALA A 482 33.14 2.46 -7.21
CA ALA A 482 32.94 1.72 -8.45
C ALA A 482 33.64 0.35 -8.42
N HIS A 483 34.89 0.30 -7.97
CA HIS A 483 35.61 -0.96 -7.82
C HIS A 483 34.93 -1.91 -6.80
N LEU A 484 34.50 -1.39 -5.65
CA LEU A 484 33.77 -2.18 -4.66
C LEU A 484 32.42 -2.70 -5.19
N SER A 485 31.74 -1.92 -6.05
CA SER A 485 30.47 -2.37 -6.66
C SER A 485 30.66 -3.58 -7.58
N THR A 486 31.76 -3.62 -8.34
CA THR A 486 32.11 -4.78 -9.18
C THR A 486 32.46 -5.99 -8.33
N LEU A 487 33.28 -5.83 -7.28
CA LEU A 487 33.60 -6.91 -6.34
C LEU A 487 32.36 -7.46 -5.64
N PHE A 488 31.41 -6.59 -5.26
CA PHE A 488 30.14 -6.99 -4.68
C PHE A 488 29.32 -7.86 -5.63
N ALA A 489 29.23 -7.45 -6.91
CA ALA A 489 28.49 -8.18 -7.92
C ALA A 489 29.15 -9.52 -8.31
N GLU A 490 30.49 -9.61 -8.24
CA GLU A 490 31.24 -10.86 -8.45
C GLU A 490 31.06 -11.86 -7.30
N ASN A 491 30.93 -11.35 -6.07
CA ASN A 491 30.74 -12.18 -4.87
C ASN A 491 29.33 -12.79 -4.75
N LEU A 492 28.39 -12.40 -5.61
CA LEU A 492 26.99 -12.83 -5.54
C LEU A 492 26.58 -13.56 -6.84
N PRO A 493 25.84 -14.68 -6.75
CA PRO A 493 25.29 -15.33 -7.94
C PRO A 493 24.23 -14.43 -8.62
N PRO A 494 24.35 -14.18 -9.94
CA PRO A 494 23.38 -13.39 -10.68
C PRO A 494 22.03 -14.11 -10.76
N GLY A 495 20.94 -13.34 -10.76
CA GLY A 495 19.59 -13.86 -10.95
C GLY A 495 19.02 -14.65 -9.77
N ARG A 496 19.64 -14.56 -8.58
CA ARG A 496 19.17 -15.25 -7.37
C ARG A 496 18.37 -14.39 -6.40
N PHE A 497 18.72 -13.10 -6.29
CA PHE A 497 18.17 -12.22 -5.26
C PHE A 497 17.24 -11.18 -5.86
N THR A 498 16.18 -10.84 -5.15
CA THR A 498 15.27 -9.75 -5.49
C THR A 498 15.87 -8.40 -5.13
N ALA A 499 15.34 -7.34 -5.75
CA ALA A 499 15.79 -5.98 -5.52
C ALA A 499 15.65 -5.56 -4.03
N ALA A 500 14.54 -5.95 -3.39
CA ALA A 500 14.28 -5.70 -1.96
C ALA A 500 15.26 -6.43 -1.03
N GLU A 501 15.62 -7.69 -1.32
CA GLU A 501 16.58 -8.45 -0.51
C GLU A 501 17.97 -7.81 -0.55
N VAL A 502 18.43 -7.41 -1.73
CA VAL A 502 19.72 -6.72 -1.93
C VAL A 502 19.71 -5.37 -1.23
N GLN A 503 18.62 -4.62 -1.35
CA GLN A 503 18.45 -3.34 -0.67
C GLN A 503 18.53 -3.49 0.86
N ASP A 504 17.80 -4.45 1.45
CA ASP A 504 17.81 -4.69 2.90
C ASP A 504 19.20 -5.10 3.40
N PHE A 505 19.93 -5.90 2.63
CA PHE A 505 21.32 -6.24 2.95
C PHE A 505 22.21 -4.99 2.96
N LEU A 506 22.20 -4.20 1.88
CA LEU A 506 23.08 -3.04 1.76
C LEU A 506 22.77 -1.93 2.76
N LEU A 507 21.50 -1.75 3.14
CA LEU A 507 21.09 -0.75 4.12
C LEU A 507 21.70 -0.98 5.52
N LYS A 508 21.99 -2.24 5.88
CA LYS A 508 22.69 -2.59 7.13
C LYS A 508 24.11 -2.02 7.19
N TYR A 509 24.69 -1.74 6.03
CA TYR A 509 26.06 -1.27 5.87
C TYR A 509 26.16 0.14 5.26
N ARG A 510 25.13 1.00 5.43
CA ARG A 510 25.00 2.33 4.80
C ARG A 510 26.25 3.23 4.87
N SER A 511 27.09 3.10 5.90
CA SER A 511 28.32 3.88 6.09
C SER A 511 29.61 3.07 5.92
N ARG A 512 29.51 1.77 5.61
CA ARG A 512 30.62 0.81 5.62
C ARG A 512 30.62 -0.06 4.35
N PRO A 513 31.01 0.51 3.18
CA PRO A 513 30.93 -0.19 1.90
C PRO A 513 31.84 -1.43 1.85
N VAL A 514 33.01 -1.39 2.50
CA VAL A 514 33.97 -2.52 2.51
C VAL A 514 33.43 -3.72 3.29
N GLU A 515 32.80 -3.49 4.45
CA GLU A 515 32.17 -4.55 5.24
C GLU A 515 31.01 -5.21 4.48
N ALA A 516 30.28 -4.45 3.66
CA ALA A 516 29.21 -5.00 2.82
C ALA A 516 29.76 -6.01 1.80
N VAL A 517 30.87 -5.70 1.13
CA VAL A 517 31.50 -6.60 0.14
C VAL A 517 32.04 -7.86 0.81
N ASN A 518 32.71 -7.71 1.96
CA ASN A 518 33.32 -8.84 2.67
C ASN A 518 32.28 -9.81 3.24
N ASN A 519 31.12 -9.31 3.67
CA ASN A 519 30.03 -10.13 4.23
C ASN A 519 29.05 -10.66 3.17
N ALA A 520 29.15 -10.22 1.91
CA ALA A 520 28.24 -10.62 0.85
C ALA A 520 28.23 -12.14 0.57
N PRO A 521 29.38 -12.86 0.50
CA PRO A 521 29.39 -14.30 0.28
C PRO A 521 28.67 -15.07 1.41
N GLN A 522 28.94 -14.71 2.67
CA GLN A 522 28.30 -15.34 3.83
C GLN A 522 26.79 -15.10 3.85
N TRP A 523 26.35 -13.94 3.36
CA TRP A 523 24.92 -13.66 3.21
C TRP A 523 24.29 -14.49 2.09
N ALA A 524 25.00 -14.70 0.98
CA ALA A 524 24.52 -15.48 -0.16
C ALA A 524 24.35 -16.97 0.17
N ASP A 525 25.18 -17.49 1.06
CA ASP A 525 25.17 -18.89 1.50
C ASP A 525 24.04 -19.21 2.49
N LYS A 526 23.27 -18.21 2.95
CA LYS A 526 22.12 -18.46 3.81
C LYS A 526 21.11 -19.33 3.05
N PRO A 527 20.65 -20.46 3.64
CA PRO A 527 19.53 -21.20 3.08
C PRO A 527 18.32 -20.26 3.08
N GLN A 528 17.82 -19.92 1.88
CA GLN A 528 16.54 -19.23 1.77
C GLN A 528 15.46 -20.09 2.40
N ALA A 529 14.38 -19.44 2.85
CA ALA A 529 13.21 -20.11 3.37
C ALA A 529 12.78 -21.26 2.43
N PRO A 530 12.34 -22.41 2.98
CA PRO A 530 11.95 -23.56 2.16
C PRO A 530 10.94 -23.12 1.10
N PHE A 531 11.03 -23.70 -0.11
CA PHE A 531 10.05 -23.51 -1.18
C PHE A 531 8.63 -23.55 -0.60
N ASP A 532 7.97 -22.40 -0.57
CA ASP A 532 6.62 -22.28 -0.01
C ASP A 532 5.60 -22.70 -1.08
N VAL A 533 5.70 -23.96 -1.49
CA VAL A 533 4.65 -24.59 -2.31
C VAL A 533 3.62 -25.09 -1.33
N ASP A 534 2.53 -24.33 -1.20
CA ASP A 534 1.39 -24.75 -0.37
C ASP A 534 0.92 -26.13 -0.82
N PHE A 535 0.63 -26.99 0.14
CA PHE A 535 0.40 -28.41 -0.03
C PHE A 535 -0.87 -28.71 -0.86
N ALA A 536 -1.82 -27.77 -0.85
CA ALA A 536 -3.05 -27.81 -1.65
C ALA A 536 -2.91 -27.17 -3.04
N THR A 537 -1.74 -26.60 -3.37
CA THR A 537 -1.54 -25.92 -4.66
C THR A 537 -1.65 -26.94 -5.81
N PRO A 538 -2.44 -26.66 -6.86
CA PRO A 538 -2.47 -27.50 -8.04
C PRO A 538 -1.10 -27.59 -8.71
N LEU A 539 -0.58 -28.80 -8.85
CA LEU A 539 0.71 -29.09 -9.49
C LEU A 539 0.70 -28.77 -10.99
N SER A 540 -0.48 -28.65 -11.59
CA SER A 540 -0.67 -28.17 -12.96
C SER A 540 -0.06 -26.79 -13.19
N THR A 541 0.00 -25.94 -12.16
CA THR A 541 0.55 -24.58 -12.22
C THR A 541 2.04 -24.59 -12.51
N PHE A 542 2.75 -25.61 -12.01
CA PHE A 542 4.19 -25.73 -12.15
C PHE A 542 4.59 -26.68 -13.29
N ARG A 543 3.66 -27.43 -13.89
CA ARG A 543 3.99 -28.49 -14.85
C ARG A 543 4.37 -27.92 -16.22
N ILE A 544 5.46 -28.41 -16.79
CA ILE A 544 5.91 -28.00 -18.13
C ILE A 544 5.12 -28.78 -19.20
N ALA A 545 4.51 -28.07 -20.16
CA ALA A 545 3.62 -28.67 -21.15
C ALA A 545 4.28 -29.74 -22.02
N ASP A 546 5.53 -29.53 -22.42
CA ASP A 546 6.26 -30.44 -23.32
C ASP A 546 6.90 -31.64 -22.60
N ARG A 547 7.04 -31.58 -21.26
CA ARG A 547 7.69 -32.58 -20.41
C ARG A 547 6.91 -32.74 -19.09
N PRO A 548 5.86 -33.58 -19.04
CA PRO A 548 4.96 -33.67 -17.88
C PRO A 548 5.61 -34.29 -16.63
N ASP A 549 6.85 -34.80 -16.73
CA ASP A 549 7.69 -35.27 -15.63
C ASP A 549 8.52 -34.15 -14.96
N LEU A 550 8.47 -32.93 -15.52
CA LEU A 550 9.22 -31.77 -15.05
C LEU A 550 8.30 -30.63 -14.58
N TYR A 551 8.78 -29.95 -13.56
CA TYR A 551 8.10 -28.84 -12.91
C TYR A 551 9.01 -27.61 -12.86
N ALA A 552 8.47 -26.46 -13.20
CA ALA A 552 9.11 -25.16 -13.09
C ALA A 552 8.73 -24.52 -11.75
N ILE A 553 9.62 -24.61 -10.74
CA ILE A 553 9.43 -24.01 -9.42
C ILE A 553 10.46 -22.90 -9.26
N GLN A 554 9.98 -21.66 -9.04
CA GLN A 554 10.83 -20.46 -8.88
C GLN A 554 11.90 -20.31 -9.99
N GLY A 555 11.53 -20.61 -11.24
CA GLY A 555 12.43 -20.48 -12.40
C GLY A 555 13.42 -21.64 -12.60
N ARG A 556 13.38 -22.70 -11.77
CA ARG A 556 14.18 -23.91 -11.95
C ARG A 556 13.34 -25.07 -12.47
N VAL A 557 13.91 -25.85 -13.39
CA VAL A 557 13.29 -27.05 -13.96
C VAL A 557 13.73 -28.26 -13.15
N CYS A 558 12.82 -28.86 -12.41
CA CYS A 558 13.11 -29.95 -11.48
C CYS A 558 12.05 -31.05 -11.51
N SER A 559 12.42 -32.25 -11.08
CA SER A 559 11.48 -33.33 -10.78
C SER A 559 11.14 -33.33 -9.28
N ILE A 560 9.87 -33.57 -8.97
CA ILE A 560 9.36 -33.54 -7.59
C ILE A 560 9.21 -34.96 -7.05
N ARG A 561 9.73 -35.17 -5.83
CA ARG A 561 9.54 -36.37 -5.02
C ARG A 561 8.80 -36.00 -3.73
N VAL A 562 7.97 -36.90 -3.24
CA VAL A 562 7.30 -36.78 -1.94
C VAL A 562 7.64 -37.98 -1.07
N SER A 563 7.84 -37.76 0.23
CA SER A 563 8.08 -38.84 1.20
C SER A 563 7.34 -38.60 2.51
N ALA A 564 6.85 -39.67 3.14
CA ALA A 564 6.16 -39.62 4.43
C ALA A 564 6.97 -40.33 5.52
N VAL A 565 7.06 -39.71 6.70
CA VAL A 565 7.42 -40.38 7.96
C VAL A 565 6.11 -40.65 8.70
N LEU A 566 5.77 -41.92 8.87
CA LEU A 566 4.49 -42.34 9.44
C LEU A 566 4.64 -42.56 10.94
N LEU A 567 3.93 -41.75 11.73
CA LEU A 567 3.87 -41.86 13.19
C LEU A 567 2.55 -42.48 13.64
N SER A 568 2.64 -43.40 14.58
CA SER A 568 1.51 -43.88 15.37
C SER A 568 1.64 -43.35 16.79
N CYS A 569 0.63 -42.60 17.23
CA CYS A 569 0.51 -42.01 18.56
C CYS A 569 -0.75 -42.58 19.25
N PRO A 570 -0.61 -43.41 20.28
CA PRO A 570 -1.72 -43.97 21.04
C PRO A 570 -2.52 -42.87 21.74
N ARG A 571 -3.84 -42.83 21.54
CA ARG A 571 -4.73 -41.93 22.31
C ARG A 571 -5.29 -42.67 23.51
N THR A 572 -5.09 -42.12 24.70
CA THR A 572 -5.79 -42.56 25.92
C THR A 572 -7.21 -42.00 25.91
N GLU A 573 -8.22 -42.85 25.72
CA GLU A 573 -9.61 -42.48 26.05
C GLU A 573 -10.00 -42.76 27.51
N ASP A 574 -9.16 -43.43 28.31
CA ASP A 574 -9.48 -43.71 29.72
C ASP A 574 -8.30 -43.41 30.65
N GLY A 575 -8.45 -42.38 31.49
CA GLY A 575 -7.49 -41.96 32.51
C GLY A 575 -7.37 -42.93 33.71
N ARG A 576 -7.24 -44.25 33.49
CA ARG A 576 -7.15 -45.25 34.56
C ARG A 576 -5.97 -46.21 34.52
N THR A 577 -5.09 -46.15 33.53
CA THR A 577 -3.84 -46.94 33.53
C THR A 577 -2.66 -46.03 33.20
N GLY A 578 -1.78 -45.82 34.18
CA GLY A 578 -0.57 -45.00 34.06
C GLY A 578 0.55 -45.64 33.25
N GLU A 579 0.24 -46.23 32.10
CA GLU A 579 1.24 -46.67 31.13
C GLU A 579 1.46 -45.56 30.11
N THR A 580 2.65 -44.93 30.16
CA THR A 580 3.13 -44.02 29.12
C THR A 580 3.42 -44.82 27.86
N ILE A 581 2.50 -44.83 26.89
CA ILE A 581 2.72 -45.51 25.62
C ILE A 581 3.54 -44.59 24.70
N GLU A 582 4.72 -45.06 24.28
CA GLU A 582 5.66 -44.30 23.45
C GLU A 582 5.23 -44.25 21.97
N PRO A 583 5.44 -43.13 21.26
CA PRO A 583 5.17 -43.04 19.83
C PRO A 583 6.07 -43.99 19.04
N ARG A 584 5.55 -44.52 17.93
CA ARG A 584 6.27 -45.45 17.03
C ARG A 584 6.32 -44.92 15.60
N VAL A 585 7.44 -45.12 14.91
CA VAL A 585 7.59 -44.80 13.48
C VAL A 585 7.59 -46.09 12.65
N LEU A 586 6.98 -46.03 11.47
CA LEU A 586 7.05 -47.08 10.47
C LEU A 586 8.39 -47.06 9.72
N LEU A 587 9.06 -48.20 9.65
CA LEU A 587 10.23 -48.45 8.82
C LEU A 587 9.89 -49.47 7.72
N LEU A 588 10.40 -49.22 6.52
CA LEU A 588 10.25 -50.13 5.37
C LEU A 588 11.60 -50.77 5.06
N GLN A 589 11.63 -52.10 5.00
CA GLN A 589 12.83 -52.86 4.66
C GLN A 589 13.01 -52.91 3.14
N ARG A 590 14.23 -52.65 2.65
CA ARG A 590 14.52 -52.72 1.21
C ARG A 590 14.57 -54.16 0.70
N PRO A 591 13.99 -54.46 -0.47
CA PRO A 591 14.00 -55.81 -1.06
C PRO A 591 15.40 -56.27 -1.45
N SER A 592 15.60 -57.58 -1.45
CA SER A 592 16.88 -58.30 -1.63
C SER A 592 17.52 -58.18 -3.02
N ASN A 593 16.89 -57.50 -3.99
CA ASN A 593 17.41 -57.31 -5.34
C ASN A 593 18.14 -55.96 -5.55
N GLY A 594 18.37 -55.17 -4.49
CA GLY A 594 18.95 -53.82 -4.56
C GLY A 594 20.37 -53.68 -3.99
N SER A 595 21.07 -52.58 -4.34
CA SER A 595 22.45 -52.29 -3.89
C SER A 595 22.63 -52.02 -2.39
N LYS A 596 21.54 -52.05 -1.60
CA LYS A 596 21.51 -51.77 -0.16
C LYS A 596 20.54 -52.73 0.54
N GLU A 597 20.79 -54.02 0.39
CA GLU A 597 20.06 -55.09 1.04
C GLU A 597 20.10 -54.97 2.57
N GLY A 598 18.97 -55.19 3.24
CA GLY A 598 18.85 -55.16 4.70
C GLY A 598 18.87 -53.76 5.35
N TYR A 599 18.83 -52.69 4.55
CA TYR A 599 18.64 -51.32 5.06
C TYR A 599 17.15 -50.97 5.19
N TYR A 600 16.86 -50.10 6.15
CA TYR A 600 15.53 -49.56 6.40
C TYR A 600 15.43 -48.09 5.93
N ASP A 601 14.27 -47.75 5.35
CA ASP A 601 13.91 -46.39 4.98
C ASP A 601 12.87 -45.81 5.97
N PRO A 602 12.89 -44.49 6.25
CA PRO A 602 12.06 -43.83 7.27
C PRO A 602 10.58 -43.69 6.90
N GLY A 603 10.12 -44.43 5.88
CA GLY A 603 8.75 -44.45 5.38
C GLY A 603 8.69 -44.40 3.84
N PRO A 604 7.47 -44.41 3.26
CA PRO A 604 7.28 -44.49 1.82
C PRO A 604 7.64 -43.17 1.12
N GLY A 605 8.21 -43.25 -0.08
CA GLY A 605 8.56 -42.06 -0.84
C GLY A 605 8.82 -42.31 -2.33
N GLY A 606 8.16 -41.52 -3.17
CA GLY A 606 8.08 -41.74 -4.62
C GLY A 606 7.89 -40.46 -5.42
N CYS A 607 7.95 -40.61 -6.74
CA CYS A 607 7.82 -39.49 -7.66
C CYS A 607 6.35 -39.09 -7.82
N VAL A 608 6.11 -37.80 -8.04
CA VAL A 608 4.80 -37.28 -8.42
C VAL A 608 4.45 -37.77 -9.83
N LYS A 609 3.27 -38.40 -10.00
CA LYS A 609 2.77 -38.92 -11.26
C LYS A 609 1.88 -37.89 -11.97
N ILE A 610 1.67 -38.07 -13.29
CA ILE A 610 0.88 -37.15 -14.13
C ILE A 610 -0.56 -36.99 -13.62
N GLY A 611 -1.13 -38.05 -13.03
CA GLY A 611 -2.49 -38.06 -12.47
C GLY A 611 -2.66 -37.37 -11.11
N ASP A 612 -1.57 -37.01 -10.41
CA ASP A 612 -1.66 -36.34 -9.11
C ASP A 612 -1.95 -34.85 -9.32
N ALA A 613 -3.06 -34.33 -8.80
CA ALA A 613 -3.42 -32.92 -8.94
C ALA A 613 -2.69 -32.02 -7.92
N THR A 614 -2.36 -32.55 -6.74
CA THR A 614 -1.67 -31.84 -5.65
C THR A 614 -0.59 -32.70 -5.01
N LEU A 615 0.34 -32.08 -4.25
CA LEU A 615 1.32 -32.81 -3.45
C LEU A 615 0.63 -33.73 -2.42
N GLN A 616 -0.56 -33.36 -1.96
CA GLN A 616 -1.38 -34.18 -1.08
C GLN A 616 -1.82 -35.49 -1.70
N GLU A 617 -2.31 -35.45 -2.92
CA GLU A 617 -2.77 -36.65 -3.62
C GLU A 617 -1.60 -37.57 -3.93
N ALA A 618 -0.46 -37.00 -4.35
CA ALA A 618 0.77 -37.76 -4.57
C ALA A 618 1.23 -38.48 -3.29
N LEU A 619 1.22 -37.79 -2.15
CA LEU A 619 1.60 -38.37 -0.85
C LEU A 619 0.60 -39.45 -0.39
N LYS A 620 -0.72 -39.21 -0.54
CA LYS A 620 -1.78 -40.19 -0.23
C LYS A 620 -1.62 -41.46 -1.04
N ARG A 621 -1.40 -41.33 -2.35
CA ARG A 621 -1.16 -42.46 -3.24
C ARG A 621 0.08 -43.23 -2.82
N GLU A 622 1.19 -42.54 -2.57
CA GLU A 622 2.47 -43.20 -2.24
C GLU A 622 2.39 -43.98 -0.92
N VAL A 623 1.75 -43.40 0.10
CA VAL A 623 1.54 -44.07 1.39
C VAL A 623 0.63 -45.30 1.23
N MET A 624 -0.46 -45.18 0.45
CA MET A 624 -1.41 -46.26 0.23
C MET A 624 -0.80 -47.40 -0.60
N GLU A 625 -0.12 -47.11 -1.70
CA GLU A 625 0.53 -48.12 -2.57
C GLU A 625 1.62 -48.88 -1.79
N SER A 626 2.40 -48.16 -0.97
CA SER A 626 3.57 -48.73 -0.28
C SER A 626 3.26 -49.41 1.06
N THR A 627 2.22 -48.97 1.78
CA THR A 627 1.93 -49.49 3.14
C THR A 627 0.52 -50.02 3.32
N GLY A 628 -0.40 -49.72 2.40
CA GLY A 628 -1.83 -50.04 2.53
C GLY A 628 -2.58 -49.18 3.57
N LEU A 629 -1.91 -48.20 4.18
CA LEU A 629 -2.49 -47.35 5.22
C LEU A 629 -3.15 -46.10 4.63
N HIS A 630 -4.31 -45.74 5.17
CA HIS A 630 -4.91 -44.43 4.96
C HIS A 630 -4.52 -43.51 6.12
N PHE A 631 -4.14 -42.26 5.81
CA PHE A 631 -3.88 -41.25 6.82
C PHE A 631 -4.97 -40.19 6.87
N SER A 632 -5.33 -39.77 8.08
CA SER A 632 -6.40 -38.80 8.33
C SER A 632 -5.89 -37.36 8.38
N LYS A 633 -4.68 -37.15 8.93
CA LYS A 633 -4.10 -35.82 9.14
C LYS A 633 -2.59 -35.82 8.96
N ILE A 634 -2.08 -34.77 8.34
CA ILE A 634 -0.65 -34.47 8.28
C ILE A 634 -0.31 -33.66 9.50
N ALA A 635 0.68 -34.12 10.27
CA ALA A 635 1.10 -33.46 11.48
C ALA A 635 1.96 -32.23 11.15
N HIS A 636 3.03 -32.42 10.39
CA HIS A 636 4.03 -31.38 10.12
C HIS A 636 4.76 -31.60 8.78
N SER A 637 5.32 -30.53 8.21
CA SER A 637 6.32 -30.62 7.14
C SER A 637 7.75 -30.67 7.72
N LEU A 638 8.61 -31.42 7.04
CA LEU A 638 10.05 -31.48 7.29
C LEU A 638 10.80 -30.62 6.26
N SER A 639 12.11 -30.48 6.42
CA SER A 639 12.95 -29.70 5.49
C SER A 639 12.93 -30.28 4.08
N VAL A 640 12.75 -29.43 3.07
CA VAL A 640 12.82 -29.80 1.66
C VAL A 640 14.26 -30.17 1.28
N LYS A 641 14.47 -31.33 0.66
CA LYS A 641 15.80 -31.76 0.18
C LYS A 641 15.98 -31.49 -1.30
N GLN A 642 17.22 -31.22 -1.72
CA GLN A 642 17.58 -30.95 -3.10
C GLN A 642 18.83 -31.72 -3.49
N TRP A 643 18.85 -32.32 -4.68
CA TRP A 643 20.05 -32.91 -5.26
C TRP A 643 19.98 -32.92 -6.78
N SER A 644 21.13 -32.99 -7.45
CA SER A 644 21.22 -33.17 -8.90
C SER A 644 21.72 -34.58 -9.22
N GLN A 645 21.11 -35.24 -10.20
CA GLN A 645 21.53 -36.53 -10.69
C GLN A 645 21.89 -36.44 -12.18
N SER A 646 23.13 -36.76 -12.53
CA SER A 646 23.59 -36.88 -13.92
C SER A 646 23.51 -38.33 -14.36
N THR A 647 22.65 -38.64 -15.33
CA THR A 647 22.70 -39.91 -16.08
C THR A 647 23.45 -39.68 -17.39
N HIS A 648 23.88 -40.75 -18.07
CA HIS A 648 24.66 -40.68 -19.32
C HIS A 648 24.03 -39.85 -20.45
N SER A 649 22.75 -39.45 -20.33
CA SER A 649 22.02 -38.66 -21.33
C SER A 649 21.45 -37.32 -20.84
N GLU A 650 21.29 -37.06 -19.53
CA GLU A 650 20.72 -35.81 -19.00
C GLU A 650 21.17 -35.49 -17.56
N GLN A 651 21.30 -34.20 -17.23
CA GLN A 651 21.42 -33.72 -15.84
C GLN A 651 20.03 -33.31 -15.34
N ARG A 652 19.55 -33.93 -14.26
CA ARG A 652 18.22 -33.64 -13.67
C ARG A 652 18.36 -33.11 -12.24
N GLU A 653 17.67 -32.02 -11.93
CA GLU A 653 17.52 -31.52 -10.55
C GLU A 653 16.28 -32.14 -9.88
N TRP A 654 16.43 -32.51 -8.62
CA TRP A 654 15.38 -33.14 -7.80
C TRP A 654 15.07 -32.31 -6.57
N ILE A 655 13.79 -32.21 -6.24
CA ILE A 655 13.27 -31.61 -5.01
C ILE A 655 12.42 -32.64 -4.29
N GLU A 656 12.70 -32.91 -3.02
CA GLU A 656 11.93 -33.83 -2.18
C GLU A 656 11.24 -33.10 -1.04
N PHE A 657 9.91 -33.19 -1.03
CA PHE A 657 9.06 -32.69 0.06
C PHE A 657 8.79 -33.82 1.06
N GLN A 658 9.22 -33.62 2.29
CA GLN A 658 9.14 -34.61 3.36
C GLN A 658 8.06 -34.20 4.37
N TYR A 659 7.19 -35.13 4.76
CA TYR A 659 6.06 -34.87 5.65
C TYR A 659 5.99 -35.86 6.81
N ILE A 660 5.54 -35.40 7.96
CA ILE A 660 5.17 -36.23 9.11
C ILE A 660 3.66 -36.46 9.05
N VAL A 661 3.26 -37.74 9.04
CA VAL A 661 1.89 -38.16 8.83
C VAL A 661 1.44 -39.05 9.98
N ASN A 662 0.30 -38.73 10.58
CA ASN A 662 -0.25 -39.51 11.68
C ASN A 662 -1.23 -40.56 11.13
N VAL A 663 -1.04 -41.81 11.54
CA VAL A 663 -1.85 -42.95 11.11
C VAL A 663 -2.78 -43.39 12.25
N PRO A 664 -4.07 -43.68 11.97
CA PRO A 664 -5.00 -44.18 12.97
C PRO A 664 -4.63 -45.58 13.49
N GLU A 665 -5.03 -45.87 14.74
CA GLU A 665 -4.59 -47.03 15.50
C GLU A 665 -5.49 -48.26 15.35
N SER A 666 -6.77 -48.08 14.99
CA SER A 666 -7.75 -49.16 14.87
C SER A 666 -8.41 -49.22 13.50
N ARG A 667 -8.81 -50.43 13.09
CA ARG A 667 -9.56 -50.67 11.84
C ARG A 667 -10.96 -50.03 11.88
N ASP A 668 -11.51 -49.86 13.08
CA ASP A 668 -12.84 -49.30 13.34
C ASP A 668 -12.89 -47.78 13.08
N ASP A 669 -11.76 -47.07 13.23
CA ASP A 669 -11.67 -45.62 12.99
C ASP A 669 -11.74 -45.24 11.49
N ILE A 670 -11.54 -46.21 10.59
CA ILE A 670 -11.50 -46.01 9.14
C ILE A 670 -12.86 -46.36 8.50
N PHE A 671 -13.61 -47.31 9.07
CA PHE A 671 -14.90 -47.79 8.55
C PHE A 671 -15.96 -47.88 9.67
N PRO A 672 -16.81 -46.84 9.87
CA PRO A 672 -17.78 -46.81 10.97
C PRO A 672 -18.97 -47.80 10.86
N ALA A 673 -18.98 -48.73 9.90
CA ALA A 673 -20.15 -49.54 9.57
C ALA A 673 -19.80 -50.99 9.25
N ASP A 674 -19.61 -51.82 10.27
CA ASP A 674 -20.24 -53.14 10.37
C ASP A 674 -20.05 -53.70 11.79
N ARG A 675 -21.04 -53.50 12.67
CA ARG A 675 -21.04 -54.12 14.00
C ARG A 675 -21.46 -55.58 13.86
N GLY A 676 -20.48 -56.45 13.64
CA GLY A 676 -20.71 -57.89 13.57
C GLY A 676 -19.48 -58.73 13.91
N ARG A 677 -19.30 -59.05 15.20
CA ARG A 677 -18.50 -60.17 15.75
C ARG A 677 -17.03 -60.29 15.27
N ALA A 678 -16.11 -59.76 16.07
CA ALA A 678 -14.87 -60.46 16.44
C ALA A 678 -14.30 -59.92 17.75
N SER A 679 -13.98 -60.82 18.67
CA SER A 679 -13.39 -60.55 19.98
C SER A 679 -11.88 -60.36 19.83
N GLY A 680 -11.38 -59.13 19.99
CA GLY A 680 -9.95 -58.81 20.07
C GLY A 680 -9.63 -57.43 19.50
N ARG A 681 -9.25 -56.47 20.35
CA ARG A 681 -8.79 -55.13 19.94
C ARG A 681 -7.32 -55.25 19.50
N THR A 682 -7.08 -55.70 18.28
CA THR A 682 -5.72 -55.76 17.70
C THR A 682 -5.43 -54.44 17.01
N SER A 683 -4.26 -53.84 17.25
CA SER A 683 -3.89 -52.57 16.61
C SER A 683 -3.76 -52.76 15.09
N LEU A 684 -4.24 -51.78 14.30
CA LEU A 684 -4.13 -51.78 12.84
C LEU A 684 -2.66 -51.90 12.41
N THR A 685 -1.76 -51.29 13.20
CA THR A 685 -0.30 -51.32 13.03
C THR A 685 0.30 -52.72 13.17
N GLU A 686 -0.17 -53.53 14.12
CA GLU A 686 0.26 -54.93 14.27
C GLU A 686 -0.32 -55.83 13.18
N CYS A 687 -1.54 -55.55 12.72
CA CYS A 687 -2.15 -56.28 11.62
C CYS A 687 -1.36 -56.07 10.32
N VAL A 688 -1.03 -54.81 9.98
CA VAL A 688 -0.25 -54.50 8.77
C VAL A 688 1.15 -55.10 8.82
N ALA A 689 1.84 -55.06 9.97
CA ALA A 689 3.15 -55.69 10.14
C ALA A 689 3.10 -57.23 10.07
N LYS A 690 1.96 -57.86 10.38
CA LYS A 690 1.77 -59.32 10.19
C LYS A 690 1.44 -59.71 8.76
N GLU A 691 0.72 -58.85 8.03
CA GLU A 691 0.34 -59.08 6.64
C GLU A 691 1.47 -58.77 5.65
N ARG A 692 2.44 -57.94 6.05
CA ARG A 692 3.57 -57.52 5.25
C ARG A 692 4.89 -57.70 6.00
N GLU A 693 5.68 -58.68 5.58
CA GLU A 693 6.97 -59.03 6.19
C GLU A 693 8.07 -57.96 5.98
N ASP A 694 7.84 -56.95 5.13
CA ASP A 694 8.77 -55.87 4.80
C ASP A 694 8.58 -54.60 5.65
N ILE A 695 7.69 -54.62 6.64
CA ILE A 695 7.32 -53.44 7.44
C ILE A 695 7.58 -53.68 8.94
N GLU A 696 8.28 -52.75 9.59
CA GLU A 696 8.54 -52.79 11.04
C GLU A 696 8.21 -51.47 11.73
N TRP A 697 7.68 -51.55 12.95
CA TRP A 697 7.45 -50.38 13.81
C TRP A 697 8.59 -50.24 14.82
N ALA A 698 9.23 -49.09 14.86
CA ALA A 698 10.37 -48.80 15.72
C ALA A 698 10.07 -47.70 16.74
N THR A 699 10.58 -47.85 17.97
CA THR A 699 10.52 -46.80 18.99
C THR A 699 11.70 -45.83 18.87
N GLU A 700 11.58 -44.65 19.48
CA GLU A 700 12.68 -43.69 19.53
C GLU A 700 13.94 -44.30 20.20
N ALA A 701 13.76 -45.08 21.27
CA ALA A 701 14.86 -45.74 21.98
C ALA A 701 15.61 -46.74 21.09
N GLU A 702 14.89 -47.51 20.28
CA GLU A 702 15.48 -48.50 19.36
C GLU A 702 16.28 -47.84 18.23
N ILE A 703 15.79 -46.71 17.70
CA ILE A 703 16.49 -45.94 16.67
C ILE A 703 17.75 -45.28 17.26
N ARG A 704 17.70 -44.78 18.50
CA ARG A 704 18.88 -44.26 19.20
C ARG A 704 19.94 -45.35 19.45
N ALA A 705 19.48 -46.56 19.76
CA ALA A 705 20.32 -47.73 20.01
C ALA A 705 20.85 -48.43 18.73
N ASP A 706 20.61 -47.85 17.54
CA ASP A 706 21.07 -48.38 16.25
C ASP A 706 20.63 -49.84 15.97
N LYS A 707 19.44 -50.22 16.46
CA LYS A 707 18.84 -51.54 16.21
C LYS A 707 18.60 -51.80 14.72
N TYR A 708 18.36 -50.74 13.94
CA TYR A 708 18.04 -50.79 12.51
C TYR A 708 19.16 -50.19 11.66
N LYS A 709 19.51 -50.85 10.55
CA LYS A 709 20.50 -50.33 9.59
C LYS A 709 19.88 -49.24 8.73
N LEU A 710 20.06 -47.99 9.13
CA LEU A 710 19.57 -46.79 8.41
C LEU A 710 20.68 -46.19 7.55
N HIS A 711 20.34 -45.69 6.36
CA HIS A 711 21.31 -45.12 5.43
C HIS A 711 21.39 -43.59 5.53
N GLY A 712 22.60 -43.02 5.65
CA GLY A 712 22.82 -41.58 5.61
C GLY A 712 22.08 -40.83 6.73
N ASP A 713 21.40 -39.73 6.38
CA ASP A 713 20.72 -38.85 7.36
C ASP A 713 19.38 -39.39 7.87
N HIS A 714 18.96 -40.60 7.50
CA HIS A 714 17.64 -41.14 7.86
C HIS A 714 17.44 -41.23 9.38
N LYS A 715 18.50 -41.52 10.15
CA LYS A 715 18.45 -41.52 11.62
C LYS A 715 18.08 -40.15 12.19
N ASN A 716 18.69 -39.08 11.66
CA ASN A 716 18.43 -37.71 12.12
C ASN A 716 17.01 -37.25 11.78
N ILE A 717 16.50 -37.61 10.59
CA ILE A 717 15.12 -37.30 10.18
C ILE A 717 14.09 -37.94 11.13
N LEU A 718 14.32 -39.21 11.49
CA LEU A 718 13.43 -39.93 12.42
C LEU A 718 13.45 -39.29 13.81
N LEU A 719 14.62 -38.91 14.31
CA LEU A 719 14.75 -38.24 15.61
C LEU A 719 14.11 -36.84 15.60
N GLU A 720 14.27 -36.08 14.52
CA GLU A 720 13.59 -34.80 14.33
C GLU A 720 12.07 -34.97 14.33
N ALA A 721 11.55 -36.03 13.70
CA ALA A 721 10.13 -36.33 13.68
C ALA A 721 9.56 -36.59 15.09
N PHE A 722 10.25 -37.41 15.91
CA PHE A 722 9.87 -37.62 17.31
C PHE A 722 9.97 -36.35 18.17
N GLU A 723 10.94 -35.48 17.91
CA GLU A 723 11.03 -34.20 18.62
C GLU A 723 9.89 -33.24 18.25
N LYS A 724 9.58 -33.12 16.96
CA LYS A 724 8.47 -32.28 16.47
C LYS A 724 7.12 -32.75 17.02
N GLU A 725 6.85 -34.05 17.03
CA GLU A 725 5.61 -34.60 17.60
C GLU A 725 5.52 -34.34 19.12
N ARG A 726 6.62 -34.46 19.87
CA ARG A 726 6.66 -34.12 21.31
C ARG A 726 6.41 -32.64 21.59
N ARG A 727 6.81 -31.74 20.69
CA ARG A 727 6.52 -30.31 20.82
C ARG A 727 5.06 -29.99 20.49
N ALA A 728 4.42 -30.78 19.63
CA ALA A 728 3.01 -30.60 19.26
C ALA A 728 2.02 -31.17 20.29
N THR A 729 2.47 -32.12 21.11
CA THR A 729 1.69 -32.79 22.17
C THR A 729 1.85 -32.16 23.56
N LYS A 730 2.85 -31.29 23.75
CA LYS A 730 3.00 -30.40 24.93
C LYS A 730 2.25 -29.11 24.73
#